data_AF-K1V9Z7-F1
#
_entry.id   AF-K1V9Z7-F1
#
_cell.length_a   1.000
_cell.length_b   1.000
_cell.length_c   1.000
_cell.angle_alpha   90.00
_cell.angle_beta   90.00
_cell.angle_gamma   90.00
#
_symmetry.space_group_name_H-M   'P 1'
#
loop_
_entity.id
_entity.type
_entity.pdbx_description
1 polymer ?
#
loop_
_entity_poly.entity_id
_entity_poly.type
_entity_poly.pdbx_seq_one_letter_code
_entity_poly.pdbx_strand_id
1 'polypeptide(L)'
;MRTAIVLSILSLATQVVGLHDVQAPFSAADAVDRPAALDKKRELKGRFLHITDLHPDPFYKEGATFGSSCHLKPGEKPHSGSAKGQWKRRLDFYGDERDDDAEFDFGEEDFNTTDVDSSRNYRKSDTAGKYGNILSDCDSPQALIDLTFDWLKKEWVDEIDFVVWTGDSARHDSDRNLPRSPKEIFNLNQQMAQKMLDTFGKHVPIIPTMGNNDIWPHNIILPGPNRVTEELLRIWKNWIPEEQHHVFERGAYFSTEVIPDQLAVISLNTMYWFESNSAVDGCRDRSSDPGALQMDWLEVQLDNFRERGMQVYLIGHVPPHEGLYYDNCYLRYGDLSLRYQDTIVSHLYGHMNIDHFFFMDVSALESKGAYDFAVYGEALNGTGRLEQKDPRHGVKTFSGPELKHGHHLVNYDRFSAFSKKGDRLKESLMNSFGGLPAQPLLKQKDYAVINVAPSIVPAYLPAARVFSYNISGVTLDPEVRLRKPVTKLPQDEDDEEVEETEEEGGILLEFDEDGYLKKKKGKKGGKKDDCKKPENEDKPHCVFKRKPRYSSPQSPSRTNTGLSLLGFTQFYLPDIEDTDKPPEFKIEYSTFHAKKLAPPKASGEQPSQPPPVPYHMLPGYDPVLESDGKGDDTSEAESKLWKELKDITPFPLKDLTIKRWISLGRELGSNKDAWNKFTDLMFVSSGGA
;
A
#
# COMPACT_ATOMS: atom_id res chain seq x y z
N MET A 1 27.85 -76.06 36.16
CA MET A 1 28.77 -76.45 37.25
C MET A 1 28.92 -75.29 38.22
N ARG A 2 28.55 -75.52 39.50
CA ARG A 2 29.04 -74.90 40.75
C ARG A 2 28.87 -73.37 40.92
N THR A 3 27.88 -72.82 41.65
CA THR A 3 27.67 -72.70 43.13
C THR A 3 28.84 -72.16 43.97
N ALA A 4 28.68 -70.95 44.56
CA ALA A 4 29.00 -70.55 45.95
C ALA A 4 28.94 -68.99 46.10
N ILE A 5 28.03 -68.36 46.89
CA ILE A 5 28.03 -68.14 48.37
C ILE A 5 29.02 -66.99 48.74
N VAL A 6 28.74 -65.92 49.52
CA VAL A 6 27.69 -65.53 50.49
C VAL A 6 27.79 -64.02 50.84
N LEU A 7 26.63 -63.43 51.15
CA LEU A 7 26.24 -62.25 51.94
C LEU A 7 27.25 -61.22 52.50
N SER A 8 26.84 -59.93 52.42
CA SER A 8 26.67 -59.06 53.59
C SER A 8 25.56 -58.02 53.36
N ILE A 9 24.67 -57.93 54.35
CA ILE A 9 23.40 -57.19 54.50
C ILE A 9 23.75 -55.84 55.19
N LEU A 10 23.23 -54.65 54.88
CA LEU A 10 21.93 -54.12 55.34
C LEU A 10 21.67 -52.68 54.82
N SER A 11 20.37 -52.42 54.58
CA SER A 11 19.66 -51.12 54.73
C SER A 11 19.83 -50.11 53.59
N LEU A 12 18.79 -49.60 52.90
CA LEU A 12 17.37 -49.46 53.19
C LEU A 12 16.62 -49.19 51.86
N ALA A 13 15.30 -49.45 51.86
CA ALA A 13 14.28 -48.89 50.95
C ALA A 13 14.11 -49.48 49.54
N THR A 14 12.89 -50.00 49.36
CA THR A 14 12.25 -50.65 48.22
C THR A 14 11.82 -49.67 47.12
N GLN A 15 11.73 -50.24 45.90
CA GLN A 15 11.02 -49.80 44.69
C GLN A 15 11.77 -48.91 43.69
N VAL A 16 12.38 -49.59 42.71
CA VAL A 16 12.63 -49.09 41.36
C VAL A 16 11.40 -49.44 40.51
N VAL A 17 10.68 -48.43 40.03
CA VAL A 17 9.81 -48.50 38.84
C VAL A 17 10.38 -47.48 37.85
N GLY A 18 10.54 -47.91 36.60
CA GLY A 18 11.25 -47.19 35.56
C GLY A 18 10.70 -45.79 35.27
N LEU A 19 11.63 -44.89 35.00
CA LEU A 19 11.41 -43.54 34.51
C LEU A 19 10.68 -43.57 33.17
N HIS A 20 9.46 -43.05 33.14
CA HIS A 20 8.90 -42.40 31.96
C HIS A 20 9.10 -40.90 32.15
N ASP A 21 10.08 -40.32 31.44
CA ASP A 21 10.19 -38.87 31.29
C ASP A 21 9.05 -38.39 30.39
N VAL A 22 8.00 -37.86 31.03
CA VAL A 22 7.04 -36.96 30.39
C VAL A 22 7.69 -35.58 30.40
N GLN A 23 8.26 -35.18 29.26
CA GLN A 23 8.68 -33.79 29.07
C GLN A 23 7.46 -32.88 29.13
N ALA A 24 7.38 -32.08 30.20
CA ALA A 24 6.51 -30.94 30.29
C ALA A 24 6.91 -29.88 29.24
N PRO A 25 5.95 -29.11 28.68
CA PRO A 25 6.26 -28.08 27.70
C PRO A 25 7.08 -26.98 28.36
N PHE A 26 8.16 -26.58 27.68
CA PHE A 26 9.02 -25.47 28.06
C PHE A 26 8.19 -24.19 28.19
N SER A 27 8.13 -23.65 29.41
CA SER A 27 7.71 -22.27 29.65
C SER A 27 8.75 -21.34 29.02
N ALA A 28 8.43 -20.75 27.87
CA ALA A 28 9.19 -19.67 27.26
C ALA A 28 9.01 -18.39 28.11
N ALA A 29 9.78 -18.31 29.20
CA ALA A 29 9.92 -17.14 30.03
C ALA A 29 11.41 -16.84 30.21
N ASP A 30 12.14 -16.77 29.10
CA ASP A 30 13.48 -16.18 29.08
C ASP A 30 13.59 -15.24 27.88
N ALA A 31 14.08 -14.04 28.18
CA ALA A 31 14.10 -12.89 27.29
C ALA A 31 14.97 -13.14 26.04
N VAL A 32 14.30 -13.42 24.93
CA VAL A 32 14.86 -13.20 23.59
C VAL A 32 14.78 -11.70 23.33
N ASP A 33 15.88 -11.11 22.88
CA ASP A 33 16.03 -9.71 22.50
C ASP A 33 15.14 -9.44 21.26
N ARG A 34 13.84 -9.24 21.50
CA ARG A 34 12.85 -8.95 20.45
C ARG A 34 13.20 -7.61 19.80
N PRO A 35 13.30 -7.51 18.46
CA PRO A 35 13.58 -6.22 17.83
C PRO A 35 12.46 -5.23 18.13
N ALA A 36 12.87 -4.01 18.51
CA ALA A 36 12.03 -2.83 18.73
C ALA A 36 10.69 -3.08 19.46
N ALA A 37 10.65 -3.98 20.44
CA ALA A 37 9.49 -4.08 21.32
C ALA A 37 9.34 -2.74 22.05
N LEU A 38 8.23 -2.05 21.79
CA LEU A 38 7.75 -0.85 22.46
C LEU A 38 8.16 -0.86 23.95
N ASP A 39 8.94 0.14 24.38
CA ASP A 39 9.34 0.28 25.78
C ASP A 39 8.08 0.25 26.67
N LYS A 40 8.06 -0.63 27.67
CA LYS A 40 6.93 -0.85 28.58
C LYS A 40 6.49 0.43 29.31
N LYS A 41 7.30 1.49 29.28
CA LYS A 41 7.02 2.81 29.85
C LYS A 41 6.46 3.83 28.87
N ARG A 42 6.45 3.57 27.56
CA ARG A 42 5.94 4.52 26.57
C ARG A 42 4.41 4.52 26.57
N GLU A 43 3.80 5.70 26.56
CA GLU A 43 2.35 5.82 26.38
C GLU A 43 1.99 5.79 24.89
N LEU A 44 0.92 5.08 24.53
CA LEU A 44 0.44 5.03 23.15
C LEU A 44 -0.11 6.38 22.72
N LYS A 45 0.31 6.85 21.55
CA LYS A 45 -0.15 8.10 20.94
C LYS A 45 -1.43 7.92 20.13
N GLY A 46 -1.73 6.70 19.73
CA GLY A 46 -2.83 6.34 18.84
C GLY A 46 -2.60 6.80 17.41
N ARG A 47 -1.34 6.91 16.96
CA ARG A 47 -0.97 7.45 15.65
C ARG A 47 0.13 6.63 14.98
N PHE A 48 0.12 6.53 13.66
CA PHE A 48 1.23 5.97 12.90
C PHE A 48 1.43 6.69 11.57
N LEU A 49 2.67 6.71 11.10
CA LEU A 49 3.06 7.31 9.82
C LEU A 49 2.94 6.27 8.70
N HIS A 50 2.37 6.65 7.57
CA HIS A 50 2.48 5.93 6.29
C HIS A 50 3.19 6.83 5.28
N ILE A 51 4.37 6.36 4.84
CA ILE A 51 5.23 7.05 3.86
C ILE A 51 5.68 6.05 2.78
N THR A 52 5.81 6.49 1.54
CA THR A 52 6.09 5.63 0.39
C THR A 52 6.78 6.40 -0.73
N ASP A 53 7.43 5.68 -1.65
CA ASP A 53 7.90 6.20 -2.93
C ASP A 53 8.80 7.43 -2.75
N LEU A 54 9.93 7.22 -2.05
CA LEU A 54 10.91 8.26 -1.74
C LEU A 54 11.75 8.62 -2.94
N HIS A 55 12.16 7.62 -3.74
CA HIS A 55 12.95 7.80 -4.97
C HIS A 55 14.10 8.81 -4.86
N PRO A 56 15.04 8.69 -3.90
CA PRO A 56 16.23 9.54 -3.85
C PRO A 56 17.07 9.37 -5.11
N ASP A 57 17.37 10.48 -5.78
CA ASP A 57 18.25 10.53 -6.94
C ASP A 57 19.58 11.23 -6.61
N PRO A 58 20.69 10.47 -6.51
CA PRO A 58 22.01 11.03 -6.23
C PRO A 58 22.61 11.78 -7.43
N PHE A 59 22.02 11.67 -8.63
CA PHE A 59 22.46 12.33 -9.85
C PHE A 59 21.68 13.60 -10.16
N TYR A 60 20.62 13.89 -9.40
CA TYR A 60 19.82 15.10 -9.55
C TYR A 60 20.71 16.35 -9.44
N LYS A 61 20.57 17.27 -10.39
CA LYS A 61 21.27 18.55 -10.37
C LYS A 61 20.27 19.70 -10.50
N GLU A 62 20.33 20.63 -9.55
CA GLU A 62 19.64 21.91 -9.68
C GLU A 62 20.11 22.64 -10.96
N GLY A 63 19.14 23.16 -11.72
CA GLY A 63 19.33 23.77 -13.03
C GLY A 63 19.47 22.79 -14.19
N ALA A 64 19.37 21.47 -13.99
CA ALA A 64 19.40 20.48 -15.06
C ALA A 64 18.10 20.41 -15.85
N THR A 65 18.18 19.92 -17.09
CA THR A 65 17.00 19.80 -17.96
C THR A 65 16.15 18.60 -17.61
N PHE A 66 14.82 18.73 -17.67
CA PHE A 66 13.89 17.61 -17.44
C PHE A 66 14.10 16.47 -18.45
N GLY A 67 14.40 16.80 -19.72
CA GLY A 67 14.69 15.80 -20.75
C GLY A 67 15.93 14.94 -20.49
N SER A 68 16.79 15.35 -19.55
CA SER A 68 17.93 14.55 -19.06
C SER A 68 17.63 13.82 -17.75
N SER A 69 16.35 13.70 -17.36
CA SER A 69 15.93 13.24 -16.04
C SER A 69 16.59 14.01 -14.90
N CYS A 70 16.79 15.33 -15.09
CA CYS A 70 17.49 16.20 -14.15
C CYS A 70 18.98 15.88 -13.89
N HIS A 71 19.66 15.14 -14.79
CA HIS A 71 21.07 14.80 -14.62
C HIS A 71 22.06 15.70 -15.37
N LEU A 72 21.63 16.46 -16.39
CA LEU A 72 22.49 17.29 -17.24
C LEU A 72 22.03 18.76 -17.30
N LYS A 73 22.95 19.68 -17.06
CA LYS A 73 22.70 21.11 -17.25
C LYS A 73 22.58 21.47 -18.73
N PRO A 74 21.86 22.56 -19.08
CA PRO A 74 21.79 23.03 -20.46
C PRO A 74 23.18 23.15 -21.11
N GLY A 75 23.38 22.45 -22.22
CA GLY A 75 24.65 22.42 -22.96
C GLY A 75 25.66 21.35 -22.50
N GLU A 76 25.42 20.64 -21.40
CA GLU A 76 26.21 19.47 -21.03
C GLU A 76 25.92 18.32 -22.01
N LYS A 77 26.97 17.65 -22.48
CA LYS A 77 26.84 16.42 -23.28
C LYS A 77 26.84 15.21 -22.34
N PRO A 78 26.03 14.18 -22.60
CA PRO A 78 26.14 12.93 -21.88
C PRO A 78 27.56 12.39 -22.02
N HIS A 79 28.13 11.89 -20.93
CA HIS A 79 29.45 11.28 -20.98
C HIS A 79 29.40 10.08 -21.93
N SER A 80 30.12 10.16 -23.04
CA SER A 80 30.26 9.09 -24.04
C SER A 80 31.16 7.96 -23.54
N GLY A 81 30.89 7.44 -22.34
CA GLY A 81 31.67 6.41 -21.69
C GLY A 81 30.79 5.22 -21.34
N SER A 82 30.92 4.14 -22.13
CA SER A 82 30.60 2.73 -21.81
C SER A 82 29.36 2.05 -22.41
N ALA A 83 28.49 2.69 -23.21
CA ALA A 83 27.38 1.97 -23.83
C ALA A 83 27.78 1.03 -24.99
N LYS A 84 28.92 1.26 -25.67
CA LYS A 84 29.36 0.44 -26.82
C LYS A 84 30.26 -0.77 -26.47
N GLY A 85 30.62 -0.96 -25.19
CA GLY A 85 31.60 -1.98 -24.79
C GLY A 85 31.13 -3.01 -23.74
N GLN A 86 29.96 -2.83 -23.12
CA GLN A 86 29.52 -3.69 -22.02
C GLN A 86 28.49 -4.77 -22.41
N TRP A 87 27.82 -4.66 -23.56
CA TRP A 87 26.90 -5.72 -24.01
C TRP A 87 27.60 -7.06 -24.24
N LYS A 88 28.91 -7.05 -24.57
CA LYS A 88 29.70 -8.26 -24.83
C LYS A 88 30.31 -8.94 -23.59
N ARG A 89 30.21 -8.34 -22.39
CA ARG A 89 30.67 -8.97 -21.11
C ARG A 89 29.53 -9.26 -20.13
N ARG A 90 28.28 -9.10 -20.57
CA ARG A 90 27.09 -9.20 -19.71
C ARG A 90 26.38 -10.56 -19.82
N LEU A 91 26.97 -11.50 -20.57
CA LEU A 91 26.49 -12.89 -20.73
C LEU A 91 27.32 -13.92 -19.96
N ASP A 92 28.28 -13.50 -19.13
CA ASP A 92 29.14 -14.45 -18.38
C ASP A 92 28.59 -14.78 -16.98
N PHE A 93 27.37 -14.32 -16.64
CA PHE A 93 26.78 -14.49 -15.30
C PHE A 93 25.73 -15.61 -15.19
N TYR A 94 25.43 -16.30 -16.29
CA TYR A 94 24.64 -17.54 -16.34
C TYR A 94 25.09 -18.38 -17.54
N GLY A 95 25.84 -19.47 -17.31
CA GLY A 95 26.17 -20.41 -18.39
C GLY A 95 27.39 -21.27 -18.10
N ASP A 96 27.13 -22.44 -17.51
CA ASP A 96 27.96 -23.64 -17.61
C ASP A 96 28.21 -24.01 -19.09
N GLU A 97 29.34 -24.63 -19.35
CA GLU A 97 29.87 -24.94 -20.69
C GLU A 97 28.87 -25.75 -21.54
N ARG A 98 28.53 -25.22 -22.72
CA ARG A 98 28.30 -26.02 -23.95
C ARG A 98 28.19 -25.13 -25.19
N ASP A 99 29.08 -25.41 -26.13
CA ASP A 99 29.10 -24.89 -27.50
C ASP A 99 27.79 -25.22 -28.24
N ASP A 100 27.30 -24.28 -29.04
CA ASP A 100 26.92 -24.50 -30.45
C ASP A 100 26.44 -23.18 -31.08
N ASP A 101 27.02 -22.89 -32.25
CA ASP A 101 26.95 -21.63 -32.96
C ASP A 101 25.62 -21.44 -33.73
N ALA A 102 24.93 -20.32 -33.50
CA ALA A 102 23.88 -19.83 -34.39
C ALA A 102 23.98 -18.31 -34.53
N GLU A 103 24.60 -17.87 -35.63
CA GLU A 103 24.73 -16.49 -36.05
C GLU A 103 23.38 -16.00 -36.62
N PHE A 104 22.71 -15.10 -35.92
CA PHE A 104 21.46 -14.45 -36.39
C PHE A 104 21.75 -12.98 -36.70
N ASP A 105 21.86 -12.69 -37.99
CA ASP A 105 22.13 -11.37 -38.57
C ASP A 105 20.86 -10.49 -38.53
N PHE A 106 20.87 -9.45 -37.70
CA PHE A 106 19.88 -8.38 -37.75
C PHE A 106 20.53 -7.17 -38.42
N GLY A 107 20.08 -6.87 -39.64
CA GLY A 107 20.56 -5.76 -40.46
C GLY A 107 20.53 -4.42 -39.73
N GLU A 108 21.64 -3.69 -39.86
CA GLU A 108 21.80 -2.29 -39.46
C GLU A 108 20.87 -1.38 -40.27
N GLU A 109 19.90 -0.74 -39.62
CA GLU A 109 19.37 0.54 -40.09
C GLU A 109 20.04 1.67 -39.29
N ASP A 110 20.97 2.36 -39.95
CA ASP A 110 21.65 3.56 -39.48
C ASP A 110 20.65 4.70 -39.20
N PHE A 111 20.18 4.84 -37.96
CA PHE A 111 19.51 6.07 -37.53
C PHE A 111 20.58 7.09 -37.11
N ASN A 112 20.95 7.93 -38.07
CA ASN A 112 21.95 8.99 -37.92
C ASN A 112 21.55 9.98 -36.81
N THR A 113 22.19 9.90 -35.65
CA THR A 113 22.02 10.82 -34.52
C THR A 113 22.81 12.11 -34.77
N THR A 114 22.34 12.93 -35.70
CA THR A 114 22.84 14.30 -35.88
C THR A 114 21.66 15.24 -36.11
N ASP A 115 20.83 15.44 -35.08
CA ASP A 115 19.92 16.58 -35.00
C ASP A 115 19.61 16.89 -33.53
N VAL A 116 20.66 17.19 -32.76
CA VAL A 116 20.49 18.00 -31.54
C VAL A 116 20.66 19.45 -31.99
N ASP A 117 19.55 20.04 -32.43
CA ASP A 117 19.44 21.45 -32.78
C ASP A 117 19.86 22.32 -31.58
N SER A 118 21.09 22.84 -31.66
CA SER A 118 21.73 23.69 -30.65
C SER A 118 21.20 25.13 -30.63
N SER A 119 19.98 25.39 -31.15
CA SER A 119 19.41 26.74 -31.26
C SER A 119 18.11 26.98 -30.51
N ARG A 120 17.61 26.03 -29.70
CA ARG A 120 16.40 26.26 -28.88
C ARG A 120 16.71 27.06 -27.62
N ASN A 121 16.17 28.28 -27.53
CA ASN A 121 16.12 29.08 -26.31
C ASN A 121 15.34 28.32 -25.22
N TYR A 122 16.05 27.60 -24.34
CA TYR A 122 15.47 27.04 -23.13
C TYR A 122 14.96 28.17 -22.24
N ARG A 123 13.66 28.16 -21.93
CA ARG A 123 13.11 29.07 -20.92
C ARG A 123 13.62 28.61 -19.55
N LYS A 124 13.84 29.55 -18.62
CA LYS A 124 14.23 29.30 -17.23
C LYS A 124 13.27 28.34 -16.49
N SER A 125 12.08 28.09 -17.05
CA SER A 125 11.04 27.19 -16.56
C SER A 125 11.29 25.70 -16.83
N ASP A 126 12.25 25.31 -17.69
CA ASP A 126 12.45 23.89 -18.05
C ASP A 126 13.68 23.27 -17.37
N THR A 127 14.00 23.78 -16.17
CA THR A 127 15.15 23.35 -15.39
C THR A 127 14.76 22.98 -13.97
N ALA A 128 15.42 21.95 -13.46
CA ALA A 128 15.33 21.38 -12.13
C ALA A 128 15.46 22.42 -11.01
N GLY A 129 14.47 22.52 -10.14
CA GLY A 129 14.49 23.30 -8.91
C GLY A 129 15.27 22.61 -7.81
N LYS A 130 15.50 23.30 -6.69
CA LYS A 130 16.28 22.76 -5.56
C LYS A 130 15.59 21.58 -4.87
N TYR A 131 14.27 21.66 -4.67
CA TYR A 131 13.47 20.64 -3.97
C TYR A 131 12.67 19.73 -4.91
N GLY A 132 12.90 19.83 -6.22
CA GLY A 132 12.16 19.08 -7.24
C GLY A 132 11.28 19.99 -8.09
N ASN A 133 10.61 19.37 -9.07
CA ASN A 133 9.58 19.99 -9.89
C ASN A 133 8.42 19.03 -10.04
N ILE A 134 7.20 19.54 -9.86
CA ILE A 134 6.01 18.75 -10.10
C ILE A 134 5.86 18.45 -11.59
N LEU A 135 5.17 17.35 -11.91
CA LEU A 135 4.86 16.98 -13.30
C LEU A 135 6.10 16.84 -14.19
N SER A 136 7.25 16.52 -13.59
CA SER A 136 8.53 16.26 -14.27
C SER A 136 8.89 14.77 -14.22
N ASP A 137 9.79 14.33 -15.10
CA ASP A 137 10.35 12.96 -15.11
C ASP A 137 11.49 12.78 -14.09
N CYS A 138 11.63 13.72 -13.15
CA CYS A 138 12.73 13.74 -12.20
C CYS A 138 12.33 13.09 -10.89
N ASP A 139 13.29 12.38 -10.33
CA ASP A 139 13.19 11.77 -9.01
C ASP A 139 13.56 12.78 -7.90
N SER A 140 13.48 12.35 -6.64
CA SER A 140 13.64 13.24 -5.49
C SER A 140 15.09 13.71 -5.33
N PRO A 141 15.37 15.03 -5.35
CA PRO A 141 16.68 15.52 -4.95
C PRO A 141 16.97 15.21 -3.50
N GLN A 142 18.25 15.06 -3.15
CA GLN A 142 18.66 14.85 -1.76
C GLN A 142 18.13 15.95 -0.82
N ALA A 143 18.01 17.19 -1.29
CA ALA A 143 17.45 18.30 -0.53
C ALA A 143 15.98 18.09 -0.13
N LEU A 144 15.16 17.45 -0.97
CA LEU A 144 13.78 17.10 -0.64
C LEU A 144 13.72 15.98 0.39
N ILE A 145 14.58 14.97 0.24
CA ILE A 145 14.67 13.87 1.21
C ILE A 145 15.11 14.41 2.57
N ASP A 146 16.14 15.26 2.63
CA ASP A 146 16.62 15.85 3.87
C ASP A 146 15.53 16.68 4.54
N LEU A 147 14.84 17.55 3.78
CA LEU A 147 13.73 18.35 4.28
C LEU A 147 12.60 17.49 4.85
N THR A 148 12.25 16.39 4.16
CA THR A 148 11.21 15.45 4.61
C THR A 148 11.57 14.80 5.95
N PHE A 149 12.78 14.28 6.08
CA PHE A 149 13.21 13.61 7.30
C PHE A 149 13.47 14.59 8.46
N ASP A 150 13.89 15.83 8.18
CA ASP A 150 14.00 16.90 9.17
C ASP A 150 12.63 17.29 9.72
N TRP A 151 11.62 17.41 8.86
CA TRP A 151 10.24 17.62 9.28
C TRP A 151 9.74 16.46 10.15
N LEU A 152 9.89 15.21 9.70
CA LEU A 152 9.51 14.03 10.48
C LEU A 152 10.18 13.99 11.85
N LYS A 153 11.47 14.33 11.92
CA LYS A 153 12.24 14.35 13.16
C LYS A 153 11.79 15.45 14.10
N LYS A 154 11.50 16.63 13.57
CA LYS A 154 11.06 17.79 14.36
C LYS A 154 9.66 17.57 14.95
N GLU A 155 8.78 16.95 14.17
CA GLU A 155 7.35 17.03 14.41
C GLU A 155 6.70 15.70 14.81
N TRP A 156 7.26 14.55 14.40
CA TRP A 156 6.57 13.27 14.49
C TRP A 156 7.29 12.21 15.34
N VAL A 157 8.58 12.38 15.64
CA VAL A 157 9.38 11.37 16.35
C VAL A 157 8.76 10.93 17.68
N ASP A 158 8.22 11.88 18.46
CA ASP A 158 7.60 11.63 19.76
C ASP A 158 6.07 11.51 19.69
N GLU A 159 5.49 11.58 18.49
CA GLU A 159 4.05 11.69 18.25
C GLU A 159 3.44 10.47 17.55
N ILE A 160 4.25 9.48 17.17
CA ILE A 160 3.79 8.26 16.50
C ILE A 160 4.19 6.99 17.24
N ASP A 161 3.38 5.95 17.08
CA ASP A 161 3.59 4.65 17.67
C ASP A 161 4.47 3.74 16.80
N PHE A 162 4.32 3.80 15.48
CA PHE A 162 5.11 3.04 14.50
C PHE A 162 5.07 3.71 13.12
N VAL A 163 5.89 3.19 12.18
CA VAL A 163 5.99 3.67 10.80
C VAL A 163 5.73 2.52 9.83
N VAL A 164 4.84 2.74 8.87
CA VAL A 164 4.65 1.90 7.69
C VAL A 164 5.38 2.56 6.52
N TRP A 165 6.34 1.84 5.93
CA TRP A 165 7.14 2.32 4.79
C TRP A 165 6.95 1.39 3.59
N THR A 166 6.09 1.76 2.65
CA THR A 166 5.69 0.87 1.54
C THR A 166 6.63 0.93 0.32
N GLY A 167 7.94 1.07 0.54
CA GLY A 167 8.97 0.82 -0.47
C GLY A 167 9.25 1.95 -1.46
N ASP A 168 9.95 1.57 -2.53
CA ASP A 168 10.46 2.43 -3.60
C ASP A 168 11.47 3.47 -3.10
N SER A 169 12.60 2.91 -2.67
CA SER A 169 13.75 3.61 -2.07
C SER A 169 14.85 3.91 -3.07
N ALA A 170 14.77 3.37 -4.28
CA ALA A 170 15.71 3.63 -5.36
C ALA A 170 15.00 4.41 -6.48
N ARG A 171 15.69 5.41 -7.05
CA ARG A 171 15.21 6.21 -8.19
C ARG A 171 14.72 5.34 -9.36
N HIS A 172 14.00 5.94 -10.29
CA HIS A 172 13.62 5.34 -11.56
C HIS A 172 14.82 5.19 -12.50
N ASP A 173 14.71 4.25 -13.44
CA ASP A 173 15.69 4.05 -14.51
C ASP A 173 15.39 4.94 -15.73
N SER A 174 15.03 6.20 -15.50
CA SER A 174 14.55 7.12 -16.55
C SER A 174 15.66 7.61 -17.48
N ASP A 175 16.89 7.79 -16.98
CA ASP A 175 18.05 8.18 -17.80
C ASP A 175 18.74 6.97 -18.43
N ARG A 176 18.53 6.79 -19.74
CA ARG A 176 19.14 5.70 -20.53
C ARG A 176 20.67 5.74 -20.57
N ASN A 177 21.29 6.89 -20.29
CA ASN A 177 22.74 7.02 -20.24
C ASN A 177 23.32 6.67 -18.86
N LEU A 178 22.48 6.64 -17.83
CA LEU A 178 22.85 6.33 -16.44
C LEU A 178 21.93 5.24 -15.88
N PRO A 179 21.99 4.01 -16.42
CA PRO A 179 21.16 2.92 -15.95
C PRO A 179 21.52 2.53 -14.52
N ARG A 180 20.52 2.20 -13.71
CA ARG A 180 20.70 1.77 -12.32
C ARG A 180 21.46 0.46 -12.24
N SER A 181 22.33 0.35 -11.26
CA SER A 181 23.01 -0.90 -10.91
C SER A 181 22.43 -1.53 -9.64
N PRO A 182 22.52 -2.86 -9.46
CA PRO A 182 22.12 -3.49 -8.19
C PRO A 182 22.81 -2.86 -6.97
N LYS A 183 24.09 -2.50 -7.10
CA LYS A 183 24.85 -1.83 -6.03
C LYS A 183 24.26 -0.48 -5.66
N GLU A 184 23.83 0.30 -6.65
CA GLU A 184 23.18 1.60 -6.43
C GLU A 184 21.85 1.41 -5.70
N ILE A 185 21.03 0.46 -6.13
CA ILE A 185 19.74 0.15 -5.49
C ILE A 185 19.91 -0.23 -4.02
N PHE A 186 20.88 -1.10 -3.69
CA PHE A 186 21.17 -1.47 -2.30
C PHE A 186 21.70 -0.28 -1.49
N ASN A 187 22.54 0.57 -2.09
CA ASN A 187 23.03 1.77 -1.42
C ASN A 187 21.91 2.76 -1.10
N LEU A 188 20.95 2.96 -2.02
CA LEU A 188 19.81 3.86 -1.81
C LEU A 188 18.85 3.28 -0.76
N ASN A 189 18.60 1.97 -0.78
CA ASN A 189 17.85 1.29 0.28
C ASN A 189 18.54 1.43 1.65
N GLN A 190 19.87 1.27 1.70
CA GLN A 190 20.64 1.49 2.92
C GLN A 190 20.59 2.94 3.39
N GLN A 191 20.64 3.90 2.46
CA GLN A 191 20.55 5.33 2.77
C GLN A 191 19.19 5.67 3.39
N MET A 192 18.09 5.21 2.80
CA MET A 192 16.75 5.45 3.33
C MET A 192 16.55 4.75 4.67
N ALA A 193 17.05 3.51 4.81
CA ALA A 193 16.99 2.80 6.08
C ALA A 193 17.78 3.54 7.18
N GLN A 194 18.94 4.10 6.85
CA GLN A 194 19.71 4.92 7.81
C GLN A 194 18.97 6.19 8.20
N LYS A 195 18.33 6.89 7.25
CA LYS A 195 17.51 8.07 7.56
C LYS A 195 16.35 7.74 8.49
N MET A 196 15.66 6.61 8.26
CA MET A 196 14.60 6.13 9.14
C MET A 196 15.13 5.88 10.56
N LEU A 197 16.31 5.25 10.70
CA LEU A 197 16.96 5.04 12.01
C LEU A 197 17.38 6.36 12.67
N ASP A 198 17.91 7.32 11.92
CA ASP A 198 18.38 8.61 12.44
C ASP A 198 17.23 9.53 12.88
N THR A 199 16.04 9.34 12.29
CA THR A 199 14.82 10.09 12.61
C THR A 199 14.05 9.45 13.76
N PHE A 200 13.78 8.14 13.71
CA PHE A 200 12.89 7.48 14.68
C PHE A 200 13.63 6.64 15.73
N GLY A 201 14.94 6.42 15.57
CA GLY A 201 15.72 5.57 16.46
C GLY A 201 15.34 4.09 16.35
N LYS A 202 15.75 3.31 17.35
CA LYS A 202 15.48 1.86 17.44
C LYS A 202 14.20 1.50 18.18
N HIS A 203 13.53 2.47 18.79
CA HIS A 203 12.43 2.25 19.73
C HIS A 203 11.05 2.43 19.08
N VAL A 204 10.98 3.07 17.91
CA VAL A 204 9.79 3.11 17.06
C VAL A 204 9.88 1.94 16.07
N PRO A 205 8.92 1.01 16.06
CA PRO A 205 8.84 -0.02 15.03
C PRO A 205 8.69 0.62 13.65
N ILE A 206 9.52 0.20 12.70
CA ILE A 206 9.45 0.60 11.28
C ILE A 206 9.24 -0.66 10.47
N ILE A 207 8.22 -0.68 9.63
CA ILE A 207 7.83 -1.87 8.87
C ILE A 207 7.98 -1.54 7.39
N PRO A 208 9.13 -1.87 6.79
CA PRO A 208 9.36 -1.68 5.37
C PRO A 208 8.66 -2.75 4.52
N THR A 209 8.35 -2.37 3.28
CA THR A 209 8.01 -3.27 2.18
C THR A 209 8.92 -2.98 0.99
N MET A 210 9.23 -3.99 0.20
CA MET A 210 9.99 -3.84 -1.04
C MET A 210 9.11 -3.29 -2.16
N GLY A 211 9.57 -2.24 -2.85
CA GLY A 211 8.93 -1.70 -4.04
C GLY A 211 9.45 -2.27 -5.35
N ASN A 212 8.82 -1.89 -6.46
CA ASN A 212 9.17 -2.41 -7.78
C ASN A 212 10.47 -1.79 -8.34
N ASN A 213 10.88 -0.64 -7.80
CA ASN A 213 12.18 -0.03 -8.07
C ASN A 213 13.30 -0.49 -7.13
N ASP A 214 13.00 -1.19 -6.04
CA ASP A 214 13.99 -1.73 -5.09
C ASP A 214 14.69 -3.01 -5.59
N ILE A 215 14.43 -3.39 -6.84
CA ILE A 215 14.94 -4.61 -7.47
C ILE A 215 15.56 -4.32 -8.83
N TRP A 216 16.48 -5.21 -9.23
CA TRP A 216 17.05 -5.23 -10.57
C TRP A 216 17.00 -6.65 -11.15
N PRO A 217 16.50 -6.83 -12.39
CA PRO A 217 15.89 -5.82 -13.27
C PRO A 217 14.59 -5.22 -12.70
N HIS A 218 14.21 -4.03 -13.17
CA HIS A 218 12.97 -3.36 -12.73
C HIS A 218 11.75 -4.29 -12.90
N ASN A 219 10.90 -4.35 -11.87
CA ASN A 219 9.72 -5.25 -11.77
C ASN A 219 9.99 -6.75 -11.67
N ILE A 220 11.22 -7.23 -11.90
CA ILE A 220 11.51 -8.67 -12.00
C ILE A 220 12.19 -9.16 -10.73
N ILE A 221 11.47 -9.96 -9.94
CA ILE A 221 12.03 -10.69 -8.80
C ILE A 221 11.76 -12.18 -8.93
N LEU A 222 12.84 -12.97 -8.82
CA LEU A 222 12.81 -14.42 -8.76
C LEU A 222 12.45 -14.91 -7.34
N PRO A 223 12.02 -16.17 -7.17
CA PRO A 223 11.89 -16.78 -5.86
C PRO A 223 13.17 -16.62 -5.02
N GLY A 224 13.03 -16.36 -3.72
CA GLY A 224 14.15 -16.39 -2.78
C GLY A 224 14.48 -17.81 -2.32
N PRO A 225 15.61 -18.02 -1.63
CA PRO A 225 16.62 -17.01 -1.30
C PRO A 225 17.45 -16.59 -2.51
N ASN A 226 17.70 -15.30 -2.63
CA ASN A 226 18.57 -14.72 -3.64
C ASN A 226 19.26 -13.47 -3.10
N ARG A 227 20.16 -12.89 -3.91
CA ARG A 227 20.96 -11.72 -3.48
C ARG A 227 20.10 -10.52 -3.05
N VAL A 228 18.93 -10.31 -3.66
CA VAL A 228 18.05 -9.18 -3.30
C VAL A 228 17.47 -9.40 -1.91
N THR A 229 16.89 -10.58 -1.65
CA THR A 229 16.29 -10.91 -0.35
C THR A 229 17.34 -10.92 0.76
N GLU A 230 18.55 -11.42 0.50
CA GLU A 230 19.68 -11.43 1.44
C GLU A 230 20.15 -10.00 1.81
N GLU A 231 20.36 -9.13 0.81
CA GLU A 231 20.84 -7.78 1.08
C GLU A 231 19.75 -6.90 1.73
N LEU A 232 18.49 -7.05 1.33
CA LEU A 232 17.38 -6.36 2.00
C LEU A 232 17.22 -6.83 3.46
N LEU A 233 17.37 -8.13 3.74
CA LEU A 233 17.39 -8.63 5.12
C LEU A 233 18.52 -7.97 5.90
N ARG A 234 19.73 -7.90 5.32
CA ARG A 234 20.88 -7.26 5.98
C ARG A 234 20.63 -5.79 6.31
N ILE A 235 19.98 -5.05 5.40
CA ILE A 235 19.65 -3.63 5.58
C ILE A 235 18.56 -3.46 6.65
N TRP A 236 17.52 -4.28 6.62
CA TRP A 236 16.33 -4.16 7.48
C TRP A 236 16.36 -5.04 8.74
N LYS A 237 17.47 -5.75 9.01
CA LYS A 237 17.62 -6.71 10.10
C LYS A 237 17.20 -6.20 11.49
N ASN A 238 17.28 -4.89 11.73
CA ASN A 238 16.92 -4.29 13.02
C ASN A 238 15.40 -4.23 13.24
N TRP A 239 14.60 -4.41 12.19
CA TRP A 239 13.15 -4.28 12.20
C TRP A 239 12.41 -5.58 11.91
N ILE A 240 13.11 -6.55 11.32
CA ILE A 240 12.58 -7.88 11.04
C ILE A 240 12.88 -8.77 12.24
N PRO A 241 11.85 -9.35 12.91
CA PRO A 241 12.03 -10.33 13.97
C PRO A 241 12.96 -11.47 13.56
N GLU A 242 13.85 -11.90 14.44
CA GLU A 242 14.85 -12.93 14.14
C GLU A 242 14.18 -14.24 13.68
N GLU A 243 13.06 -14.59 14.30
CA GLU A 243 12.22 -15.72 13.94
C GLU A 243 11.61 -15.62 12.53
N GLN A 244 11.57 -14.42 11.94
CA GLN A 244 11.06 -14.16 10.59
C GLN A 244 12.18 -14.14 9.54
N HIS A 245 13.47 -14.18 9.91
CA HIS A 245 14.58 -14.01 8.95
C HIS A 245 14.55 -15.03 7.81
N HIS A 246 14.33 -16.30 8.14
CA HIS A 246 14.27 -17.36 7.13
C HIS A 246 13.01 -17.27 6.22
N VAL A 247 11.89 -16.75 6.74
CA VAL A 247 10.71 -16.45 5.91
C VAL A 247 11.01 -15.29 4.97
N PHE A 248 11.64 -14.25 5.50
CA PHE A 248 12.05 -13.09 4.73
C PHE A 248 13.05 -13.44 3.63
N GLU A 249 14.08 -14.26 3.89
CA GLU A 249 15.02 -14.66 2.84
C GLU A 249 14.32 -15.40 1.71
N ARG A 250 13.31 -16.22 2.01
CA ARG A 250 12.59 -16.96 0.97
C ARG A 250 11.68 -16.07 0.11
N GLY A 251 11.11 -15.01 0.68
CA GLY A 251 10.01 -14.31 0.01
C GLY A 251 9.99 -12.78 0.12
N ALA A 252 10.89 -12.16 0.87
CA ALA A 252 10.89 -10.73 1.23
C ALA A 252 9.57 -10.24 1.84
N TYR A 253 8.88 -11.10 2.58
CA TYR A 253 7.69 -10.78 3.37
C TYR A 253 7.87 -11.28 4.81
N PHE A 254 7.22 -10.60 5.76
CA PHE A 254 7.33 -10.90 7.19
C PHE A 254 6.18 -10.24 7.97
N SER A 255 6.03 -10.63 9.23
CA SER A 255 5.09 -9.99 10.17
C SER A 255 5.82 -9.45 11.39
N THR A 256 5.40 -8.28 11.88
CA THR A 256 5.90 -7.67 13.13
C THR A 256 4.75 -7.25 14.02
N GLU A 257 4.82 -7.62 15.30
CA GLU A 257 3.88 -7.13 16.31
C GLU A 257 4.24 -5.71 16.73
N VAL A 258 3.52 -4.73 16.18
CA VAL A 258 3.74 -3.30 16.50
C VAL A 258 3.13 -2.89 17.82
N ILE A 259 2.10 -3.61 18.28
CA ILE A 259 1.61 -3.56 19.66
C ILE A 259 1.55 -5.01 20.12
N PRO A 260 2.48 -5.46 21.00
CA PRO A 260 2.62 -6.88 21.29
C PRO A 260 1.29 -7.51 21.74
N ASP A 261 1.00 -8.72 21.27
CA ASP A 261 -0.23 -9.50 21.54
C ASP A 261 -1.56 -8.78 21.22
N GLN A 262 -1.55 -7.69 20.45
CA GLN A 262 -2.78 -6.94 20.12
C GLN A 262 -2.84 -6.49 18.65
N LEU A 263 -1.76 -5.95 18.09
CA LEU A 263 -1.71 -5.46 16.71
C LEU A 263 -0.42 -5.91 16.03
N ALA A 264 -0.56 -6.56 14.89
CA ALA A 264 0.53 -6.89 13.99
C ALA A 264 0.41 -6.16 12.65
N VAL A 265 1.54 -5.92 12.01
CA VAL A 265 1.63 -5.45 10.63
C VAL A 265 2.28 -6.57 9.81
N ILE A 266 1.64 -6.98 8.72
CA ILE A 266 2.17 -7.96 7.78
C ILE A 266 2.66 -7.22 6.53
N SER A 267 3.97 -7.27 6.29
CA SER A 267 4.61 -6.72 5.09
C SER A 267 4.62 -7.77 3.98
N LEU A 268 3.88 -7.49 2.91
CA LEU A 268 3.68 -8.38 1.78
C LEU A 268 4.62 -8.01 0.62
N ASN A 269 5.26 -9.01 0.03
CA ASN A 269 5.95 -8.84 -1.24
C ASN A 269 4.95 -8.93 -2.41
N THR A 270 4.30 -7.82 -2.72
CA THR A 270 3.30 -7.75 -3.80
C THR A 270 3.91 -7.95 -5.19
N MET A 271 5.24 -7.94 -5.32
CA MET A 271 5.92 -8.18 -6.60
C MET A 271 5.76 -9.61 -7.11
N TYR A 272 5.46 -10.58 -6.24
CA TYR A 272 5.10 -11.93 -6.69
C TYR A 272 3.66 -12.06 -7.20
N TRP A 273 2.86 -11.01 -7.03
CA TRP A 273 1.48 -10.95 -7.54
C TRP A 273 1.35 -10.02 -8.75
N PHE A 274 2.35 -9.16 -8.94
CA PHE A 274 2.37 -8.11 -9.96
C PHE A 274 2.53 -8.68 -11.37
N GLU A 275 1.60 -8.35 -12.27
CA GLU A 275 1.55 -8.86 -13.65
C GLU A 275 2.80 -8.48 -14.47
N SER A 276 3.45 -7.37 -14.14
CA SER A 276 4.70 -6.96 -14.80
C SER A 276 5.92 -7.77 -14.34
N ASN A 277 5.79 -8.64 -13.33
CA ASN A 277 6.85 -9.58 -12.96
C ASN A 277 6.73 -10.86 -13.79
N SER A 278 7.39 -10.90 -14.94
CA SER A 278 7.37 -12.07 -15.83
C SER A 278 8.13 -13.30 -15.30
N ALA A 279 8.72 -13.22 -14.09
CA ALA A 279 9.42 -14.34 -13.47
C ALA A 279 8.53 -15.22 -12.57
N VAL A 280 7.26 -14.87 -12.40
CA VAL A 280 6.26 -15.64 -11.63
C VAL A 280 5.11 -16.11 -12.53
N ASP A 281 4.36 -17.10 -12.06
CA ASP A 281 3.30 -17.80 -12.82
C ASP A 281 1.89 -17.52 -12.24
N GLY A 282 1.72 -16.39 -11.55
CA GLY A 282 0.42 -15.83 -11.22
C GLY A 282 -0.42 -16.65 -10.25
N CYS A 283 0.18 -17.13 -9.15
CA CYS A 283 -0.51 -17.76 -8.00
C CYS A 283 -1.45 -18.94 -8.31
N ARG A 284 -1.18 -19.73 -9.35
CA ARG A 284 -1.99 -20.92 -9.69
C ARG A 284 -2.17 -21.86 -8.51
N ASP A 285 -3.31 -22.53 -8.46
CA ASP A 285 -3.62 -23.50 -7.42
C ASP A 285 -2.58 -24.62 -7.29
N ARG A 286 -2.22 -24.93 -6.04
CA ARG A 286 -1.25 -25.98 -5.68
C ARG A 286 0.08 -25.87 -6.45
N SER A 287 0.43 -24.67 -6.88
CA SER A 287 1.70 -24.39 -7.52
C SER A 287 2.78 -24.11 -6.48
N SER A 288 4.04 -24.31 -6.86
CA SER A 288 5.19 -23.85 -6.11
C SER A 288 5.58 -22.41 -6.47
N ASP A 289 4.66 -21.66 -7.08
CA ASP A 289 4.86 -20.25 -7.40
C ASP A 289 5.08 -19.46 -6.11
N PRO A 290 6.07 -18.55 -6.03
CA PRO A 290 6.33 -17.78 -4.82
C PRO A 290 5.12 -16.95 -4.39
N GLY A 291 4.30 -16.46 -5.32
CA GLY A 291 3.07 -15.74 -5.03
C GLY A 291 2.02 -16.64 -4.37
N ALA A 292 1.85 -17.87 -4.86
CA ALA A 292 0.98 -18.87 -4.25
C ALA A 292 1.46 -19.25 -2.83
N LEU A 293 2.76 -19.49 -2.65
CA LEU A 293 3.35 -19.82 -1.35
C LEU A 293 3.19 -18.68 -0.34
N GLN A 294 3.28 -17.42 -0.78
CA GLN A 294 3.03 -16.26 0.07
C GLN A 294 1.56 -16.17 0.51
N MET A 295 0.60 -16.52 -0.36
CA MET A 295 -0.82 -16.56 0.01
C MET A 295 -1.10 -17.66 1.04
N ASP A 296 -0.51 -18.84 0.87
CA ASP A 296 -0.63 -19.94 1.82
C ASP A 296 -0.02 -19.55 3.18
N TRP A 297 1.15 -18.90 3.16
CA TRP A 297 1.76 -18.34 4.36
C TRP A 297 0.89 -17.28 5.02
N LEU A 298 0.30 -16.38 4.24
CA LEU A 298 -0.57 -15.31 4.74
C LEU A 298 -1.81 -15.88 5.42
N GLU A 299 -2.46 -16.89 4.84
CA GLU A 299 -3.60 -17.58 5.46
C GLU A 299 -3.22 -18.15 6.84
N VAL A 300 -2.07 -18.84 6.93
CA VAL A 300 -1.56 -19.36 8.20
C VAL A 300 -1.25 -18.26 9.21
N GLN A 301 -0.67 -17.13 8.79
CA GLN A 301 -0.43 -16.00 9.70
C GLN A 301 -1.75 -15.42 10.22
N LEU A 302 -2.75 -15.25 9.35
CA LEU A 302 -4.05 -14.71 9.72
C LEU A 302 -4.76 -15.64 10.72
N ASP A 303 -4.75 -16.96 10.50
CA ASP A 303 -5.27 -17.93 11.46
C ASP A 303 -4.56 -17.81 12.81
N ASN A 304 -3.23 -17.78 12.84
CA ASN A 304 -2.45 -17.65 14.08
C ASN A 304 -2.76 -16.34 14.85
N PHE A 305 -2.88 -15.22 14.15
CA PHE A 305 -3.23 -13.94 14.77
C PHE A 305 -4.69 -13.94 15.27
N ARG A 306 -5.59 -14.53 14.49
CA ARG A 306 -7.01 -14.67 14.85
C ARG A 306 -7.17 -15.54 16.09
N GLU A 307 -6.52 -16.70 16.19
CA GLU A 307 -6.55 -17.57 17.37
C GLU A 307 -6.09 -16.84 18.65
N ARG A 308 -5.17 -15.87 18.49
CA ARG A 308 -4.69 -15.00 19.58
C ARG A 308 -5.58 -13.77 19.82
N GLY A 309 -6.63 -13.58 19.03
CA GLY A 309 -7.52 -12.40 19.10
C GLY A 309 -6.86 -11.10 18.67
N MET A 310 -5.78 -11.17 17.89
CA MET A 310 -5.02 -10.02 17.43
C MET A 310 -5.63 -9.41 16.17
N GLN A 311 -5.33 -8.13 15.96
CA GLN A 311 -5.68 -7.40 14.75
C GLN A 311 -4.47 -7.24 13.84
N VAL A 312 -4.72 -7.10 12.55
CA VAL A 312 -3.69 -7.06 11.52
C VAL A 312 -3.90 -5.91 10.55
N TYR A 313 -2.83 -5.17 10.26
CA TYR A 313 -2.74 -4.30 9.08
C TYR A 313 -1.91 -4.99 8.00
N LEU A 314 -2.43 -5.03 6.77
CA LEU A 314 -1.70 -5.53 5.61
C LEU A 314 -1.07 -4.36 4.88
N ILE A 315 0.22 -4.47 4.58
CA ILE A 315 0.95 -3.47 3.80
C ILE A 315 1.59 -4.11 2.58
N GLY A 316 1.64 -3.37 1.48
CA GLY A 316 2.27 -3.80 0.24
C GLY A 316 2.74 -2.59 -0.57
N HIS A 317 3.50 -2.80 -1.64
CA HIS A 317 3.86 -1.69 -2.52
C HIS A 317 2.83 -1.48 -3.62
N VAL A 318 2.69 -2.45 -4.53
CA VAL A 318 1.70 -2.43 -5.63
C VAL A 318 0.32 -2.73 -5.04
N PRO A 319 -0.71 -1.89 -5.27
CA PRO A 319 -2.04 -2.15 -4.74
C PRO A 319 -2.74 -3.32 -5.47
N PRO A 320 -3.62 -4.05 -4.77
CA PRO A 320 -4.33 -5.23 -5.29
C PRO A 320 -5.47 -4.80 -6.23
N HIS A 321 -5.11 -4.45 -7.45
CA HIS A 321 -6.03 -4.02 -8.50
C HIS A 321 -6.06 -5.05 -9.64
N GLU A 322 -7.22 -5.24 -10.26
CA GLU A 322 -7.44 -6.27 -11.27
C GLU A 322 -6.54 -6.13 -12.52
N GLY A 323 -6.10 -4.92 -12.84
CA GLY A 323 -5.19 -4.62 -13.95
C GLY A 323 -3.71 -4.43 -13.53
N LEU A 324 -3.37 -4.79 -12.28
CA LEU A 324 -1.99 -4.80 -11.80
C LEU A 324 -1.56 -6.19 -11.38
N TYR A 325 -2.46 -7.00 -10.82
CA TYR A 325 -2.15 -8.35 -10.35
C TYR A 325 -2.54 -9.40 -11.38
N TYR A 326 -1.80 -10.50 -11.41
CA TYR A 326 -2.25 -11.74 -12.06
C TYR A 326 -3.62 -12.15 -11.52
N ASP A 327 -4.46 -12.70 -12.38
CA ASP A 327 -5.87 -12.97 -12.08
C ASP A 327 -6.07 -13.87 -10.85
N ASN A 328 -5.39 -15.01 -10.76
CA ASN A 328 -5.53 -15.88 -9.59
C ASN A 328 -4.96 -15.22 -8.33
N CYS A 329 -3.89 -14.43 -8.45
CA CYS A 329 -3.36 -13.68 -7.30
C CYS A 329 -4.39 -12.65 -6.79
N TYR A 330 -5.06 -11.93 -7.70
CA TYR A 330 -6.13 -11.00 -7.37
C TYR A 330 -7.31 -11.70 -6.69
N LEU A 331 -7.76 -12.83 -7.24
CA LEU A 331 -8.86 -13.62 -6.68
C LEU A 331 -8.53 -14.17 -5.28
N ARG A 332 -7.36 -14.80 -5.13
CA ARG A 332 -6.91 -15.37 -3.84
C ARG A 332 -6.67 -14.30 -2.78
N TYR A 333 -6.12 -13.15 -3.17
CA TYR A 333 -5.97 -12.02 -2.25
C TYR A 333 -7.32 -11.47 -1.78
N GLY A 334 -8.27 -11.33 -2.71
CA GLY A 334 -9.61 -10.84 -2.39
C GLY A 334 -10.40 -11.80 -1.52
N ASP A 335 -10.26 -13.10 -1.75
CA ASP A 335 -10.77 -14.13 -0.87
C ASP A 335 -10.25 -13.98 0.58
N LEU A 336 -8.92 -13.90 0.77
CA LEU A 336 -8.34 -13.72 2.10
C LEU A 336 -8.80 -12.41 2.77
N SER A 337 -8.86 -11.31 2.00
CA SER A 337 -9.28 -9.99 2.48
C SER A 337 -10.73 -9.97 2.95
N LEU A 338 -11.61 -10.72 2.26
CA LEU A 338 -13.05 -10.79 2.58
C LEU A 338 -13.38 -11.86 3.63
N ARG A 339 -12.59 -12.93 3.73
CA ARG A 339 -12.78 -13.98 4.76
C ARG A 339 -12.28 -13.58 6.13
N TYR A 340 -11.18 -12.84 6.25
CA TYR A 340 -10.56 -12.52 7.54
C TYR A 340 -10.91 -11.10 8.04
N GLN A 341 -12.12 -10.61 7.78
CA GLN A 341 -12.50 -9.23 8.15
C GLN A 341 -12.56 -8.97 9.66
N ASP A 342 -12.67 -10.00 10.49
CA ASP A 342 -12.58 -9.89 11.95
C ASP A 342 -11.17 -9.66 12.49
N THR A 343 -10.17 -9.91 11.64
CA THR A 343 -8.73 -9.89 11.95
C THR A 343 -8.02 -8.80 11.18
N ILE A 344 -8.32 -8.63 9.88
CA ILE A 344 -7.75 -7.59 9.03
C ILE A 344 -8.54 -6.29 9.21
N VAL A 345 -7.84 -5.24 9.64
CA VAL A 345 -8.46 -3.93 9.93
C VAL A 345 -8.14 -2.89 8.87
N SER A 346 -7.02 -3.02 8.17
CA SER A 346 -6.63 -2.06 7.14
C SER A 346 -5.68 -2.67 6.11
N HIS A 347 -5.75 -2.13 4.89
CA HIS A 347 -4.83 -2.42 3.80
C HIS A 347 -4.20 -1.11 3.29
N LEU A 348 -2.87 -1.03 3.27
CA LEU A 348 -2.10 0.19 2.98
C LEU A 348 -1.06 -0.06 1.87
N TYR A 349 -1.10 0.75 0.80
CA TYR A 349 -0.25 0.61 -0.38
C TYR A 349 0.32 1.93 -0.90
N GLY A 350 1.26 1.86 -1.84
CA GLY A 350 1.89 2.99 -2.53
C GLY A 350 1.84 2.83 -4.06
N HIS A 351 2.98 2.99 -4.73
CA HIS A 351 3.22 2.71 -6.17
C HIS A 351 2.57 3.69 -7.15
N MET A 352 1.30 4.03 -6.96
CA MET A 352 0.54 4.83 -7.92
C MET A 352 0.89 6.32 -7.88
N ASN A 353 1.55 6.76 -6.80
CA ASN A 353 1.95 8.16 -6.55
C ASN A 353 0.75 9.14 -6.51
N ILE A 354 -0.46 8.60 -6.30
CA ILE A 354 -1.74 9.29 -6.38
C ILE A 354 -2.57 8.86 -5.17
N ASP A 355 -3.14 9.84 -4.46
CA ASP A 355 -4.02 9.62 -3.31
C ASP A 355 -5.36 9.05 -3.75
N HIS A 356 -5.63 7.78 -3.44
CA HIS A 356 -6.97 7.26 -3.61
C HIS A 356 -7.26 6.07 -2.70
N PHE A 357 -8.51 5.64 -2.73
CA PHE A 357 -8.95 4.39 -2.16
C PHE A 357 -9.89 3.71 -3.15
N PHE A 358 -10.01 2.40 -3.05
CA PHE A 358 -10.99 1.63 -3.80
C PHE A 358 -11.50 0.45 -2.97
N PHE A 359 -12.58 -0.16 -3.46
CA PHE A 359 -13.14 -1.36 -2.84
C PHE A 359 -12.70 -2.59 -3.61
N MET A 360 -12.31 -3.60 -2.84
CA MET A 360 -12.30 -4.97 -3.31
C MET A 360 -13.60 -5.62 -2.86
N ASP A 361 -14.44 -6.05 -3.80
CA ASP A 361 -15.77 -6.55 -3.51
C ASP A 361 -16.09 -7.89 -4.20
N VAL A 362 -17.03 -8.62 -3.60
CA VAL A 362 -17.44 -9.95 -4.09
C VAL A 362 -17.94 -9.90 -5.53
N SER A 363 -18.69 -8.86 -5.92
CA SER A 363 -19.26 -8.78 -7.28
C SER A 363 -18.18 -8.60 -8.34
N ALA A 364 -17.15 -7.78 -8.04
CA ALA A 364 -15.99 -7.62 -8.90
C ALA A 364 -15.16 -8.91 -9.02
N LEU A 365 -14.97 -9.64 -7.92
CA LEU A 365 -14.26 -10.91 -7.93
C LEU A 365 -15.04 -12.00 -8.71
N GLU A 366 -16.37 -12.03 -8.57
CA GLU A 366 -17.24 -12.96 -9.31
C GLU A 366 -17.30 -12.64 -10.81
N SER A 367 -17.35 -11.37 -11.19
CA SER A 367 -17.40 -10.95 -12.59
C SER A 367 -16.10 -11.24 -13.33
N LYS A 368 -14.94 -11.12 -12.66
CA LYS A 368 -13.63 -11.47 -13.23
C LYS A 368 -13.53 -12.98 -13.53
N GLY A 369 -14.06 -13.82 -12.63
CA GLY A 369 -14.15 -15.27 -12.87
C GLY A 369 -15.09 -15.68 -14.02
N ALA A 370 -15.96 -14.79 -14.49
CA ALA A 370 -16.84 -15.03 -15.64
C ALA A 370 -16.22 -14.59 -16.98
N TYR A 371 -15.22 -13.71 -16.97
CA TYR A 371 -14.59 -13.16 -18.19
C TYR A 371 -13.58 -14.13 -18.82
N ASP A 372 -12.94 -14.99 -18.03
CA ASP A 372 -11.86 -15.87 -18.48
C ASP A 372 -12.36 -17.01 -19.40
N PHE A 373 -13.64 -17.38 -19.33
CA PHE A 373 -14.22 -18.45 -20.17
C PHE A 373 -14.64 -17.97 -21.57
N ALA A 374 -14.87 -16.67 -21.77
CA ALA A 374 -15.28 -16.14 -23.08
C ALA A 374 -14.09 -15.93 -24.03
N VAL A 375 -12.89 -15.67 -23.49
CA VAL A 375 -11.71 -15.35 -24.31
C VAL A 375 -10.87 -16.59 -24.62
N TYR A 376 -10.78 -17.56 -23.70
CA TYR A 376 -10.02 -18.80 -23.94
C TYR A 376 -10.80 -19.91 -24.69
N GLY A 377 -12.14 -19.83 -24.73
CA GLY A 377 -12.99 -20.82 -25.39
C GLY A 377 -13.07 -20.70 -26.93
N GLU A 378 -12.81 -19.51 -27.49
CA GLU A 378 -12.89 -19.27 -28.95
C GLU A 378 -11.52 -19.35 -29.65
N ALA A 379 -10.41 -19.30 -28.92
CA ALA A 379 -9.06 -19.35 -29.51
C ALA A 379 -8.62 -20.76 -29.96
N LEU A 380 -9.35 -21.81 -29.61
CA LEU A 380 -8.98 -23.22 -29.90
C LEU A 380 -9.87 -23.92 -30.94
N ASN A 381 -10.84 -23.23 -31.54
CA ASN A 381 -11.65 -23.81 -32.62
C ASN A 381 -11.90 -22.82 -33.77
N GLY A 382 -11.08 -22.93 -34.82
CA GLY A 382 -11.52 -22.64 -36.18
C GLY A 382 -11.01 -21.34 -36.81
N THR A 383 -9.90 -21.45 -37.53
CA THR A 383 -9.70 -20.89 -38.89
C THR A 383 -10.56 -19.68 -39.26
N GLY A 384 -10.06 -18.46 -38.99
CA GLY A 384 -10.74 -17.24 -39.42
C GLY A 384 -9.84 -16.02 -39.34
N ARG A 385 -9.25 -15.66 -40.48
CA ARG A 385 -8.55 -14.39 -40.70
C ARG A 385 -9.56 -13.25 -40.47
N LEU A 386 -9.37 -12.42 -39.44
CA LEU A 386 -10.21 -11.23 -39.24
C LEU A 386 -9.36 -9.96 -39.12
N GLU A 387 -9.76 -9.03 -39.98
CA GLU A 387 -9.16 -7.73 -40.26
C GLU A 387 -9.24 -6.78 -39.06
N GLN A 388 -8.17 -5.99 -38.90
CA GLN A 388 -8.15 -4.76 -38.11
C GLN A 388 -9.33 -3.86 -38.50
N LYS A 389 -10.29 -3.68 -37.58
CA LYS A 389 -11.18 -2.52 -37.60
C LYS A 389 -10.76 -1.54 -36.51
N ASP A 390 -10.21 -0.43 -36.97
CA ASP A 390 -9.96 0.84 -36.28
C ASP A 390 -11.24 1.34 -35.56
N PRO A 391 -11.21 1.59 -34.23
CA PRO A 391 -12.26 2.31 -33.53
C PRO A 391 -11.80 3.74 -33.19
N ARG A 392 -11.49 4.55 -34.19
CA ARG A 392 -11.82 5.98 -34.14
C ARG A 392 -13.32 6.09 -34.28
N HIS A 393 -14.01 6.49 -33.22
CA HIS A 393 -15.14 7.43 -33.14
C HIS A 393 -15.79 7.32 -31.75
N GLY A 394 -15.69 8.39 -30.94
CA GLY A 394 -16.72 8.69 -29.94
C GLY A 394 -16.37 8.71 -28.45
N VAL A 395 -15.10 8.71 -28.02
CA VAL A 395 -14.80 9.07 -26.62
C VAL A 395 -14.79 10.58 -26.51
N LYS A 396 -15.83 11.18 -25.90
CA LYS A 396 -15.71 12.52 -25.33
C LYS A 396 -14.68 12.43 -24.22
N THR A 397 -13.42 12.71 -24.56
CA THR A 397 -12.33 12.88 -23.61
C THR A 397 -12.73 13.97 -22.62
N PHE A 398 -13.13 13.57 -21.42
CA PHE A 398 -13.29 14.51 -20.33
C PHE A 398 -11.89 14.85 -19.86
N SER A 399 -11.38 16.00 -20.31
CA SER A 399 -10.14 16.56 -19.79
C SER A 399 -10.30 16.76 -18.28
N GLY A 400 -9.32 16.30 -17.49
CA GLY A 400 -9.18 16.75 -16.10
C GLY A 400 -9.14 18.29 -16.01
N PRO A 401 -9.04 18.87 -14.80
CA PRO A 401 -8.79 20.30 -14.70
C PRO A 401 -7.63 20.66 -15.63
N GLU A 402 -7.76 21.74 -16.42
CA GLU A 402 -6.61 22.29 -17.15
C GLU A 402 -5.51 22.45 -16.11
N LEU A 403 -4.46 21.64 -16.20
CA LEU A 403 -3.26 21.79 -15.38
C LEU A 403 -2.63 23.11 -15.84
N LYS A 404 -3.09 24.22 -15.26
CA LYS A 404 -2.69 25.58 -15.65
C LYS A 404 -1.36 25.95 -15.01
N HIS A 405 -0.34 25.13 -15.17
CA HIS A 405 1.03 25.51 -14.83
C HIS A 405 1.97 25.03 -15.92
N GLY A 406 2.52 26.03 -16.62
CA GLY A 406 3.69 25.90 -17.50
C GLY A 406 3.45 25.14 -18.80
N HIS A 407 3.60 25.84 -19.92
CA HIS A 407 3.94 25.21 -21.19
C HIS A 407 5.36 24.62 -21.11
N HIS A 408 5.55 23.58 -20.31
CA HIS A 408 6.79 22.83 -20.25
C HIS A 408 6.81 21.87 -21.43
N LEU A 409 7.96 21.76 -22.10
CA LEU A 409 8.22 20.65 -23.02
C LEU A 409 8.49 19.39 -22.18
N VAL A 410 7.45 18.90 -21.52
CA VAL A 410 7.44 17.57 -20.90
C VAL A 410 7.63 16.55 -22.03
N ASN A 411 8.19 15.39 -21.73
CA ASN A 411 8.17 14.26 -22.64
C ASN A 411 6.69 13.88 -22.91
N TYR A 412 6.12 14.47 -23.98
CA TYR A 412 4.68 14.52 -24.23
C TYR A 412 4.02 13.13 -24.17
N ASP A 413 4.76 12.10 -24.58
CA ASP A 413 4.28 10.72 -24.60
C ASP A 413 4.09 10.12 -23.20
N ARG A 414 4.99 10.40 -22.24
CA ARG A 414 4.90 9.83 -20.89
C ARG A 414 3.88 10.60 -20.05
N PHE A 415 3.82 11.92 -20.17
CA PHE A 415 2.78 12.73 -19.53
C PHE A 415 1.38 12.42 -20.10
N SER A 416 1.27 12.24 -21.43
CA SER A 416 0.03 11.75 -22.05
C SER A 416 -0.36 10.36 -21.53
N ALA A 417 0.61 9.47 -21.29
CA ALA A 417 0.36 8.16 -20.70
C ALA A 417 -0.08 8.26 -19.22
N PHE A 418 0.55 9.11 -18.41
CA PHE A 418 0.13 9.40 -17.02
C PHE A 418 -1.27 10.02 -16.97
N SER A 419 -1.56 10.99 -17.84
CA SER A 419 -2.90 11.59 -17.97
C SER A 419 -3.94 10.54 -18.38
N LYS A 420 -3.66 9.72 -19.39
CA LYS A 420 -4.58 8.64 -19.83
C LYS A 420 -4.80 7.59 -18.75
N LYS A 421 -3.75 7.21 -18.01
CA LYS A 421 -3.85 6.29 -16.87
C LYS A 421 -4.67 6.90 -15.74
N GLY A 422 -4.43 8.17 -15.42
CA GLY A 422 -5.20 8.92 -14.44
C GLY A 422 -6.68 9.05 -14.81
N ASP A 423 -6.98 9.30 -16.09
CA ASP A 423 -8.38 9.39 -16.57
C ASP A 423 -9.08 8.03 -16.52
N ARG A 424 -8.40 6.94 -16.87
CA ARG A 424 -8.93 5.57 -16.69
C ARG A 424 -9.18 5.24 -15.23
N LEU A 425 -8.28 5.63 -14.33
CA LEU A 425 -8.45 5.45 -12.89
C LEU A 425 -9.67 6.22 -12.38
N LYS A 426 -9.84 7.50 -12.77
CA LYS A 426 -11.02 8.30 -12.44
C LYS A 426 -12.31 7.62 -12.90
N GLU A 427 -12.35 7.15 -14.14
CA GLU A 427 -13.53 6.47 -14.70
C GLU A 427 -13.84 5.18 -13.93
N SER A 428 -12.82 4.35 -13.66
CA SER A 428 -12.96 3.12 -12.87
C SER A 428 -13.51 3.42 -11.46
N LEU A 429 -12.94 4.40 -10.77
CA LEU A 429 -13.38 4.82 -9.43
C LEU A 429 -14.81 5.37 -9.44
N MET A 430 -15.15 6.23 -10.41
CA MET A 430 -16.53 6.75 -10.55
C MET A 430 -17.53 5.62 -10.77
N ASN A 431 -17.21 4.67 -11.66
CA ASN A 431 -18.07 3.52 -11.93
C ASN A 431 -18.23 2.64 -10.69
N SER A 432 -17.13 2.34 -9.98
CA SER A 432 -17.14 1.58 -8.73
C SER A 432 -18.01 2.26 -7.67
N PHE A 433 -17.79 3.56 -7.44
CA PHE A 433 -18.49 4.35 -6.43
C PHE A 433 -19.98 4.56 -6.76
N GLY A 434 -20.30 4.80 -8.03
CA GLY A 434 -21.68 4.90 -8.51
C GLY A 434 -22.45 3.58 -8.47
N GLY A 435 -21.73 2.45 -8.51
CA GLY A 435 -22.29 1.10 -8.41
C GLY A 435 -22.57 0.61 -6.98
N LEU A 436 -22.18 1.36 -5.95
CA LEU A 436 -22.33 0.93 -4.55
C LEU A 436 -23.81 0.83 -4.13
N PRO A 437 -24.21 -0.28 -3.47
CA PRO A 437 -25.61 -0.49 -3.08
C PRO A 437 -26.07 0.49 -1.99
N ALA A 438 -27.38 0.77 -1.98
CA ALA A 438 -28.00 1.53 -0.89
C ALA A 438 -27.94 0.76 0.45
N GLN A 439 -28.00 1.47 1.58
CA GLN A 439 -27.90 0.88 2.94
C GLN A 439 -28.76 -0.38 3.18
N PRO A 440 -30.02 -0.49 2.70
CA PRO A 440 -30.81 -1.71 2.91
C PRO A 440 -30.26 -2.96 2.22
N LEU A 441 -29.51 -2.77 1.13
CA LEU A 441 -28.91 -3.84 0.33
C LEU A 441 -27.42 -4.02 0.64
N LEU A 442 -26.86 -3.17 1.51
CA LEU A 442 -25.43 -3.14 1.80
C LEU A 442 -25.03 -4.27 2.75
N LYS A 443 -24.30 -5.24 2.21
CA LYS A 443 -23.63 -6.29 2.98
C LYS A 443 -22.17 -5.89 3.21
N GLN A 444 -21.86 -5.32 4.36
CA GLN A 444 -20.50 -4.84 4.67
C GLN A 444 -19.43 -5.93 4.55
N LYS A 445 -19.81 -7.19 4.85
CA LYS A 445 -18.92 -8.35 4.71
C LYS A 445 -18.38 -8.53 3.28
N ASP A 446 -19.07 -8.00 2.27
CA ASP A 446 -18.73 -8.17 0.85
C ASP A 446 -17.72 -7.13 0.34
N TYR A 447 -17.18 -6.26 1.20
CA TYR A 447 -16.27 -5.17 0.82
C TYR A 447 -15.04 -5.11 1.72
N ALA A 448 -13.85 -5.04 1.12
CA ALA A 448 -12.61 -4.64 1.76
C ALA A 448 -12.14 -3.28 1.20
N VAL A 449 -11.59 -2.43 2.06
CA VAL A 449 -11.12 -1.08 1.67
C VAL A 449 -9.62 -1.10 1.46
N ILE A 450 -9.20 -0.67 0.27
CA ILE A 450 -7.79 -0.57 -0.10
C ILE A 450 -7.39 0.90 -0.11
N ASN A 451 -6.41 1.28 0.70
CA ASN A 451 -5.88 2.64 0.74
C ASN A 451 -4.57 2.71 -0.03
N VAL A 452 -4.46 3.69 -0.94
CA VAL A 452 -3.24 3.97 -1.70
C VAL A 452 -2.76 5.37 -1.33
N ALA A 453 -1.53 5.46 -0.81
CA ALA A 453 -0.93 6.71 -0.36
C ALA A 453 -0.31 7.51 -1.52
N PRO A 454 -0.29 8.85 -1.41
CA PRO A 454 0.55 9.67 -2.27
C PRO A 454 2.03 9.45 -1.95
N SER A 455 2.91 9.95 -2.80
CA SER A 455 4.35 9.73 -2.73
C SER A 455 5.14 10.96 -2.28
N ILE A 456 6.39 10.75 -1.87
CA ILE A 456 7.36 11.83 -1.67
C ILE A 456 8.03 12.25 -2.99
N VAL A 457 8.17 11.33 -3.96
CA VAL A 457 8.68 11.69 -5.29
C VAL A 457 7.85 12.82 -5.91
N PRO A 458 8.50 13.88 -6.45
CA PRO A 458 7.80 15.06 -6.93
C PRO A 458 7.14 14.85 -8.30
N ALA A 459 6.54 13.68 -8.55
CA ALA A 459 5.63 13.49 -9.69
C ALA A 459 4.39 14.39 -9.55
N TYR A 460 3.87 14.47 -8.32
CA TYR A 460 2.93 15.49 -7.83
C TYR A 460 3.56 16.22 -6.64
N LEU A 461 2.79 16.98 -5.85
CA LEU A 461 3.36 17.55 -4.63
C LEU A 461 3.73 16.42 -3.64
N PRO A 462 4.95 16.43 -3.06
CA PRO A 462 5.36 15.44 -2.08
C PRO A 462 4.40 15.39 -0.89
N ALA A 463 3.96 14.20 -0.50
CA ALA A 463 3.00 14.03 0.58
C ALA A 463 3.21 12.75 1.41
N ALA A 464 2.72 12.78 2.65
CA ALA A 464 2.73 11.68 3.60
C ALA A 464 1.46 11.68 4.45
N ARG A 465 1.09 10.51 5.00
CA ARG A 465 -0.13 10.37 5.83
C ARG A 465 0.20 10.01 7.27
N VAL A 466 -0.51 10.65 8.19
CA VAL A 466 -0.57 10.18 9.58
C VAL A 466 -1.97 9.68 9.87
N PHE A 467 -2.07 8.40 10.19
CA PHE A 467 -3.31 7.76 10.62
C PHE A 467 -3.45 7.88 12.13
N SER A 468 -4.69 7.97 12.63
CA SER A 468 -5.00 7.72 14.03
C SER A 468 -5.89 6.51 14.19
N TYR A 469 -5.64 5.75 15.26
CA TYR A 469 -6.40 4.56 15.64
C TYR A 469 -6.90 4.65 17.07
N ASN A 470 -7.94 3.88 17.38
CA ASN A 470 -8.58 3.88 18.68
C ASN A 470 -7.73 3.13 19.71
N ILE A 471 -7.24 3.82 20.75
CA ILE A 471 -6.44 3.20 21.82
C ILE A 471 -7.29 2.74 23.01
N SER A 472 -8.62 2.85 22.93
CA SER A 472 -9.54 2.44 24.00
C SER A 472 -9.37 0.96 24.33
N GLY A 473 -8.99 0.68 25.57
CA GLY A 473 -8.74 -0.68 26.02
C GLY A 473 -7.46 -1.31 25.47
N VAL A 474 -6.59 -0.57 24.79
CA VAL A 474 -5.28 -1.04 24.32
C VAL A 474 -4.22 -0.68 25.37
N THR A 475 -3.33 -1.60 25.71
CA THR A 475 -2.29 -1.36 26.72
C THR A 475 -0.95 -1.99 26.35
N LEU A 476 0.15 -1.35 26.74
CA LEU A 476 1.51 -1.93 26.64
C LEU A 476 1.93 -2.72 27.88
N ASP A 477 1.15 -2.67 28.96
CA ASP A 477 1.44 -3.37 30.21
C ASP A 477 1.07 -4.87 30.11
N PRO A 478 2.05 -5.79 30.14
CA PRO A 478 1.80 -7.23 30.05
C PRO A 478 1.01 -7.78 31.26
N GLU A 479 1.14 -7.20 32.45
CA GLU A 479 0.39 -7.67 33.63
C GLU A 479 -1.10 -7.35 33.50
N VAL A 480 -1.44 -6.18 32.95
CA VAL A 480 -2.83 -5.80 32.68
C VAL A 480 -3.43 -6.70 31.58
N ARG A 481 -2.63 -7.10 30.59
CA ARG A 481 -3.08 -8.02 29.52
C ARG A 481 -3.41 -9.41 30.06
N LEU A 482 -2.53 -10.00 30.87
CA LEU A 482 -2.73 -11.34 31.44
C LEU A 482 -3.95 -11.43 32.38
N ARG A 483 -4.38 -10.29 32.94
CA ARG A 483 -5.58 -10.20 33.78
C ARG A 483 -6.87 -10.03 32.99
N LYS A 484 -6.80 -9.69 31.70
CA LYS A 484 -8.00 -9.63 30.87
C LYS A 484 -8.51 -11.05 30.62
N PRO A 485 -9.81 -11.30 30.79
CA PRO A 485 -10.38 -12.58 30.38
C PRO A 485 -10.12 -12.78 28.89
N VAL A 486 -9.78 -14.02 28.50
CA VAL A 486 -9.66 -14.41 27.10
C VAL A 486 -10.94 -13.98 26.39
N THR A 487 -10.84 -12.99 25.51
CA THR A 487 -11.95 -12.57 24.66
C THR A 487 -12.33 -13.77 23.81
N LYS A 488 -13.57 -14.26 23.98
CA LYS A 488 -14.12 -15.23 23.04
C LYS A 488 -14.05 -14.62 21.64
N LEU A 489 -13.62 -15.41 20.67
CA LEU A 489 -13.69 -15.03 19.27
C LEU A 489 -15.10 -14.47 18.98
N PRO A 490 -15.20 -13.36 18.23
CA PRO A 490 -16.50 -12.83 17.85
C PRO A 490 -17.36 -13.93 17.20
N GLN A 491 -18.67 -13.91 17.45
CA GLN A 491 -19.56 -14.80 16.71
C GLN A 491 -19.58 -14.33 15.25
N ASP A 492 -19.27 -15.26 14.35
CA ASP A 492 -19.36 -15.05 12.92
C ASP A 492 -20.82 -14.77 12.55
N GLU A 493 -21.07 -13.91 11.55
CA GLU A 493 -22.39 -13.89 10.91
C GLU A 493 -22.60 -15.27 10.30
N ASP A 494 -23.51 -16.07 10.87
CA ASP A 494 -23.96 -17.31 10.24
C ASP A 494 -24.42 -16.95 8.82
N ASP A 495 -23.75 -17.51 7.82
CA ASP A 495 -24.33 -17.65 6.49
C ASP A 495 -25.50 -18.64 6.65
N GLU A 496 -26.61 -18.21 7.29
CA GLU A 496 -27.88 -18.90 7.13
C GLU A 496 -28.01 -19.08 5.61
N GLU A 497 -28.06 -20.34 5.18
CA GLU A 497 -28.47 -20.72 3.85
C GLU A 497 -29.84 -20.08 3.64
N VAL A 498 -29.85 -18.84 3.17
CA VAL A 498 -30.95 -18.36 2.39
C VAL A 498 -30.87 -19.27 1.17
N GLU A 499 -31.65 -20.35 1.20
CA GLU A 499 -32.32 -20.80 -0.01
C GLU A 499 -32.93 -19.52 -0.59
N GLU A 500 -32.16 -18.85 -1.46
CA GLU A 500 -32.67 -17.77 -2.29
C GLU A 500 -33.77 -18.43 -3.09
N THR A 501 -34.99 -18.36 -2.57
CA THR A 501 -36.21 -18.63 -3.31
C THR A 501 -36.07 -17.87 -4.62
N GLU A 502 -36.18 -18.62 -5.71
CA GLU A 502 -35.87 -18.25 -7.09
C GLU A 502 -36.67 -17.03 -7.59
N GLU A 503 -36.56 -15.85 -6.99
CA GLU A 503 -37.40 -14.71 -7.39
C GLU A 503 -36.88 -13.38 -6.82
N GLU A 504 -35.71 -12.91 -7.25
CA GLU A 504 -35.48 -11.47 -7.42
C GLU A 504 -34.31 -11.22 -8.39
N GLY A 505 -34.66 -10.96 -9.66
CA GLY A 505 -33.70 -10.73 -10.73
C GLY A 505 -33.03 -9.36 -10.62
N GLY A 506 -31.69 -9.35 -10.71
CA GLY A 506 -30.90 -8.12 -10.82
C GLY A 506 -31.35 -7.25 -11.99
N ILE A 507 -31.51 -5.95 -11.73
CA ILE A 507 -31.86 -4.92 -12.73
C ILE A 507 -30.57 -4.46 -13.39
N LEU A 508 -30.31 -4.88 -14.63
CA LEU A 508 -29.26 -4.32 -15.46
C LEU A 508 -29.76 -3.00 -16.08
N LEU A 509 -29.07 -1.89 -15.83
CA LEU A 509 -29.33 -0.59 -16.44
C LEU A 509 -28.30 -0.34 -17.55
N GLU A 510 -28.77 -0.20 -18.79
CA GLU A 510 -27.97 0.30 -19.91
C GLU A 510 -28.53 1.64 -20.40
N PHE A 511 -27.64 2.53 -20.81
CA PHE A 511 -27.96 3.78 -21.50
C PHE A 511 -28.02 3.49 -23.01
N ASP A 512 -29.04 4.02 -23.71
CA ASP A 512 -29.04 4.02 -25.17
C ASP A 512 -28.12 5.12 -25.73
N GLU A 513 -27.84 5.10 -27.04
CA GLU A 513 -26.94 6.04 -27.73
C GLU A 513 -27.36 7.52 -27.59
N ASP A 514 -28.58 7.76 -27.11
CA ASP A 514 -29.16 9.08 -26.83
C ASP A 514 -29.16 9.47 -25.34
N GLY A 515 -28.66 8.61 -24.45
CA GLY A 515 -28.49 8.89 -23.02
C GLY A 515 -29.72 8.69 -22.13
N TYR A 516 -30.75 7.96 -22.58
CA TYR A 516 -31.94 7.67 -21.78
C TYR A 516 -31.93 6.24 -21.18
N LEU A 517 -32.31 6.14 -19.90
CA LEU A 517 -32.44 4.87 -19.18
C LEU A 517 -33.60 4.03 -19.73
N LYS A 518 -33.32 2.86 -20.31
CA LYS A 518 -34.34 1.86 -20.65
C LYS A 518 -34.29 0.64 -19.72
N LYS A 519 -35.42 0.35 -19.07
CA LYS A 519 -35.64 -0.91 -18.35
C LYS A 519 -35.79 -2.05 -19.34
N LYS A 520 -34.84 -2.98 -19.40
CA LYS A 520 -35.02 -4.29 -20.04
C LYS A 520 -35.38 -5.34 -18.99
N LYS A 521 -36.40 -6.16 -19.25
CA LYS A 521 -36.63 -7.39 -18.49
C LYS A 521 -35.45 -8.33 -18.77
N GLY A 522 -34.65 -8.63 -17.75
CA GLY A 522 -33.51 -9.55 -17.83
C GLY A 522 -33.96 -10.91 -18.38
N LYS A 523 -33.28 -11.39 -19.42
CA LYS A 523 -33.42 -12.77 -19.90
C LYS A 523 -32.61 -13.67 -18.96
N LYS A 524 -33.29 -14.63 -18.33
CA LYS A 524 -32.83 -15.91 -17.73
C LYS A 524 -31.44 -15.90 -17.06
N GLY A 525 -31.45 -16.12 -15.74
CA GLY A 525 -30.26 -16.41 -14.94
C GLY A 525 -29.34 -17.43 -15.60
N GLY A 526 -28.05 -17.10 -15.66
CA GLY A 526 -27.01 -18.04 -16.02
C GLY A 526 -27.00 -19.21 -15.04
N LYS A 527 -26.64 -20.39 -15.52
CA LYS A 527 -26.37 -21.55 -14.65
C LYS A 527 -25.35 -21.14 -13.59
N LYS A 528 -25.65 -21.37 -12.29
CA LYS A 528 -24.64 -21.28 -11.21
C LYS A 528 -23.47 -22.18 -11.60
N ASP A 529 -22.25 -21.67 -11.45
CA ASP A 529 -21.03 -22.41 -11.80
C ASP A 529 -20.95 -23.70 -10.98
N ASP A 530 -20.48 -24.78 -11.63
CA ASP A 530 -20.24 -26.04 -10.93
C ASP A 530 -18.94 -25.89 -10.12
N CYS A 531 -19.10 -25.62 -8.82
CA CYS A 531 -18.00 -25.54 -7.87
C CYS A 531 -17.24 -26.86 -7.69
N LYS A 532 -17.57 -27.96 -8.38
CA LYS A 532 -16.73 -29.18 -8.39
C LYS A 532 -15.61 -29.12 -9.42
N LYS A 533 -15.66 -28.15 -10.34
CA LYS A 533 -14.68 -28.01 -11.41
C LYS A 533 -13.45 -27.21 -10.95
N PRO A 534 -12.22 -27.62 -11.32
CA PRO A 534 -10.99 -26.91 -10.93
C PRO A 534 -10.99 -25.43 -11.36
N GLU A 535 -11.49 -25.11 -12.55
CA GLU A 535 -11.52 -23.72 -13.06
C GLU A 535 -12.45 -22.78 -12.27
N ASN A 536 -13.33 -23.33 -11.42
CA ASN A 536 -14.24 -22.55 -10.58
C ASN A 536 -13.83 -22.56 -9.10
N GLU A 537 -12.73 -23.23 -8.74
CA GLU A 537 -12.33 -23.42 -7.34
C GLU A 537 -12.03 -22.10 -6.64
N ASP A 538 -11.32 -21.20 -7.31
CA ASP A 538 -10.93 -19.87 -6.81
C ASP A 538 -12.04 -18.81 -6.88
N LYS A 539 -13.22 -19.16 -7.40
CA LYS A 539 -14.33 -18.21 -7.46
C LYS A 539 -14.86 -17.95 -6.05
N PRO A 540 -15.13 -16.69 -5.66
CA PRO A 540 -15.57 -16.36 -4.30
C PRO A 540 -16.75 -17.21 -3.81
N HIS A 541 -17.81 -17.36 -4.61
CA HIS A 541 -18.97 -18.18 -4.24
C HIS A 541 -18.69 -19.68 -4.11
N CYS A 542 -17.58 -20.20 -4.66
CA CYS A 542 -17.13 -21.57 -4.49
C CYS A 542 -16.18 -21.70 -3.30
N VAL A 543 -15.28 -20.73 -3.09
CA VAL A 543 -14.40 -20.69 -1.92
C VAL A 543 -15.22 -20.50 -0.63
N PHE A 544 -16.15 -19.55 -0.59
CA PHE A 544 -16.99 -19.28 0.58
C PHE A 544 -17.93 -20.44 0.96
N LYS A 545 -18.20 -21.37 0.03
CA LYS A 545 -18.92 -22.62 0.35
C LYS A 545 -18.04 -23.67 1.03
N ARG A 546 -16.72 -23.59 0.83
CA ARG A 546 -15.75 -24.60 1.26
C ARG A 546 -14.92 -24.15 2.46
N LYS A 547 -14.72 -22.85 2.61
CA LYS A 547 -13.91 -22.22 3.65
C LYS A 547 -14.77 -21.32 4.54
N PRO A 548 -14.45 -21.21 5.83
CA PRO A 548 -15.17 -20.35 6.75
C PRO A 548 -14.98 -18.88 6.39
N ARG A 549 -16.01 -18.08 6.69
CA ARG A 549 -15.99 -16.62 6.55
C ARG A 549 -15.99 -15.99 7.94
N TYR A 550 -14.84 -15.49 8.36
CA TYR A 550 -14.65 -14.82 9.64
C TYR A 550 -15.04 -13.34 9.54
N SER A 551 -16.34 -13.11 9.32
CA SER A 551 -16.91 -11.77 9.21
C SER A 551 -17.85 -11.50 10.38
N SER A 552 -17.37 -10.77 11.37
CA SER A 552 -18.16 -10.35 12.52
C SER A 552 -18.59 -8.88 12.41
N PRO A 553 -19.84 -8.50 12.72
CA PRO A 553 -20.27 -7.10 12.77
C PRO A 553 -19.51 -6.28 13.81
N GLN A 554 -18.98 -6.95 14.84
CA GLN A 554 -18.23 -6.33 15.93
C GLN A 554 -16.73 -6.19 15.61
N SER A 555 -16.29 -6.59 14.42
CA SER A 555 -14.90 -6.45 14.02
C SER A 555 -14.45 -4.99 14.03
N PRO A 556 -13.18 -4.68 14.35
CA PRO A 556 -12.67 -3.32 14.32
C PRO A 556 -12.73 -2.64 12.93
N SER A 557 -12.83 -3.43 11.86
CA SER A 557 -13.04 -2.96 10.48
C SER A 557 -14.48 -2.53 10.18
N ARG A 558 -15.48 -3.06 10.92
CA ARG A 558 -16.92 -2.82 10.70
C ARG A 558 -17.56 -1.95 11.79
N THR A 559 -17.06 -2.05 13.01
CA THR A 559 -17.51 -1.27 14.16
C THR A 559 -16.31 -0.66 14.87
N ASN A 560 -16.41 0.63 15.22
CA ASN A 560 -15.34 1.31 15.94
C ASN A 560 -15.16 0.74 17.36
N THR A 561 -14.08 0.00 17.55
CA THR A 561 -13.61 -0.59 18.81
C THR A 561 -12.12 -0.26 18.99
N GLY A 562 -11.47 -0.78 20.04
CA GLY A 562 -10.02 -0.69 20.15
C GLY A 562 -9.34 -1.19 18.87
N LEU A 563 -8.28 -0.49 18.44
CA LEU A 563 -7.49 -0.71 17.22
C LEU A 563 -8.18 -0.36 15.89
N SER A 564 -9.46 0.03 15.89
CA SER A 564 -10.11 0.58 14.70
C SER A 564 -9.42 1.87 14.25
N LEU A 565 -9.26 2.04 12.94
CA LEU A 565 -8.82 3.31 12.38
C LEU A 565 -9.91 4.38 12.54
N LEU A 566 -9.52 5.55 13.02
CA LEU A 566 -10.42 6.68 13.26
C LEU A 566 -10.41 7.71 12.13
N GLY A 567 -9.28 7.84 11.44
CA GLY A 567 -9.10 8.82 10.37
C GLY A 567 -7.62 8.97 10.03
N PHE A 568 -7.33 9.74 9.00
CA PHE A 568 -5.98 10.19 8.71
C PHE A 568 -5.96 11.68 8.40
N THR A 569 -4.76 12.25 8.52
CA THR A 569 -4.45 13.59 8.03
C THR A 569 -3.30 13.47 7.04
N GLN A 570 -3.50 14.01 5.84
CA GLN A 570 -2.50 14.06 4.79
C GLN A 570 -1.73 15.38 4.89
N PHE A 571 -0.42 15.27 4.92
CA PHE A 571 0.51 16.38 4.86
C PHE A 571 1.12 16.42 3.48
N TYR A 572 1.23 17.60 2.90
CA TYR A 572 1.82 17.83 1.61
C TYR A 572 2.80 18.99 1.68
N LEU A 573 3.72 19.03 0.74
CA LEU A 573 4.75 20.06 0.65
C LEU A 573 4.40 21.02 -0.50
N PRO A 574 3.62 22.09 -0.27
CA PRO A 574 3.40 23.12 -1.27
C PRO A 574 4.66 23.96 -1.51
N ASP A 575 4.63 24.77 -2.57
CA ASP A 575 5.68 25.76 -2.85
C ASP A 575 7.07 25.15 -3.13
N ILE A 576 7.17 23.89 -3.55
CA ILE A 576 8.47 23.21 -3.78
C ILE A 576 9.34 23.87 -4.86
N GLU A 577 8.70 24.58 -5.79
CA GLU A 577 9.34 25.27 -6.90
C GLU A 577 9.70 26.73 -6.56
N ASP A 578 9.26 27.22 -5.39
CA ASP A 578 9.62 28.56 -4.90
C ASP A 578 11.09 28.59 -4.49
N THR A 579 11.83 29.60 -4.98
CA THR A 579 13.25 29.78 -4.71
C THR A 579 13.54 30.71 -3.54
N ASP A 580 12.55 31.46 -3.07
CA ASP A 580 12.76 32.53 -2.09
C ASP A 580 12.83 32.00 -0.65
N LYS A 581 12.12 30.90 -0.36
CA LYS A 581 12.07 30.27 0.96
C LYS A 581 12.02 28.74 0.85
N PRO A 582 12.60 28.00 1.82
CA PRO A 582 12.36 26.56 1.92
C PRO A 582 10.86 26.25 2.05
N PRO A 583 10.33 25.24 1.35
CA PRO A 583 8.95 24.83 1.50
C PRO A 583 8.74 24.16 2.86
N GLU A 584 7.50 24.17 3.36
CA GLU A 584 7.13 23.58 4.65
C GLU A 584 5.94 22.66 4.47
N PHE A 585 5.96 21.50 5.13
CA PHE A 585 4.82 20.59 5.12
C PHE A 585 3.60 21.26 5.78
N LYS A 586 2.48 21.24 5.07
CA LYS A 586 1.18 21.74 5.54
C LYS A 586 0.16 20.61 5.51
N ILE A 587 -0.94 20.77 6.23
CA ILE A 587 -2.08 19.86 6.12
C ILE A 587 -2.75 20.12 4.77
N GLU A 588 -2.87 19.09 3.94
CA GLU A 588 -3.65 19.15 2.71
C GLU A 588 -5.13 18.96 3.03
N TYR A 589 -5.45 17.85 3.70
CA TYR A 589 -6.77 17.57 4.22
C TYR A 589 -6.73 16.53 5.34
N SER A 590 -7.85 16.44 6.05
CA SER A 590 -8.08 15.52 7.14
C SER A 590 -9.45 14.88 6.99
N THR A 591 -9.53 13.57 7.23
CA THR A 591 -10.82 12.85 7.23
C THR A 591 -11.58 13.02 8.54
N PHE A 592 -11.04 13.77 9.51
CA PHE A 592 -11.73 14.01 10.78
C PHE A 592 -12.77 15.11 10.64
N HIS A 593 -13.82 15.06 11.46
CA HIS A 593 -14.64 16.25 11.68
C HIS A 593 -13.80 17.35 12.33
N ALA A 594 -13.96 18.61 11.90
CA ALA A 594 -13.26 19.77 12.47
C ALA A 594 -13.30 19.82 14.01
N LYS A 595 -14.43 19.41 14.62
CA LYS A 595 -14.56 19.33 16.09
C LYS A 595 -13.58 18.38 16.77
N LYS A 596 -13.18 17.31 16.10
CA LYS A 596 -12.20 16.35 16.62
C LYS A 596 -10.75 16.82 16.50
N LEU A 597 -10.51 17.81 15.63
CA LEU A 597 -9.20 18.46 15.49
C LEU A 597 -9.05 19.62 16.48
N ALA A 598 -10.12 20.37 16.73
CA ALA A 598 -10.08 21.55 17.59
C ALA A 598 -9.73 21.22 19.07
N PRO A 599 -8.99 22.11 19.76
CA PRO A 599 -8.71 21.97 21.19
C PRO A 599 -9.98 21.86 22.05
N PRO A 600 -9.93 21.24 23.24
CA PRO A 600 -11.12 20.92 24.04
C PRO A 600 -11.99 22.13 24.40
N LYS A 601 -11.35 23.29 24.63
CA LYS A 601 -12.04 24.56 24.93
C LYS A 601 -12.88 25.03 23.75
N ALA A 602 -12.32 24.96 22.55
CA ALA A 602 -13.00 25.38 21.32
C ALA A 602 -14.05 24.35 20.87
N SER A 603 -13.73 23.05 20.96
CA SER A 603 -14.65 21.98 20.55
C SER A 603 -15.80 21.74 21.51
N GLY A 604 -15.61 22.07 22.81
CA GLY A 604 -16.53 21.73 23.89
C GLY A 604 -16.54 20.24 24.24
N GLU A 605 -15.59 19.45 23.71
CA GLU A 605 -15.48 18.00 23.92
C GLU A 605 -14.17 17.65 24.62
N GLN A 606 -14.23 16.83 25.68
CA GLN A 606 -13.03 16.27 26.30
C GLN A 606 -12.55 15.06 25.48
N PRO A 607 -11.30 15.04 25.01
CA PRO A 607 -10.79 13.99 24.16
C PRO A 607 -10.55 12.71 24.98
N SER A 608 -10.95 11.56 24.43
CA SER A 608 -10.74 10.24 25.04
C SER A 608 -9.33 9.67 24.80
N GLN A 609 -8.60 10.25 23.85
CA GLN A 609 -7.22 9.92 23.49
C GLN A 609 -6.53 11.17 22.93
N PRO A 610 -5.19 11.18 22.80
CA PRO A 610 -4.47 12.33 22.23
C PRO A 610 -5.05 12.79 20.87
N PRO A 611 -4.96 14.10 20.55
CA PRO A 611 -5.57 14.63 19.33
C PRO A 611 -4.98 13.96 18.08
N PRO A 612 -5.76 13.83 16.98
CA PRO A 612 -5.26 13.21 15.75
C PRO A 612 -4.04 13.91 15.15
N VAL A 613 -3.93 15.22 15.40
CA VAL A 613 -2.82 16.08 14.97
C VAL A 613 -2.45 16.97 16.16
N PRO A 614 -1.15 17.12 16.50
CA PRO A 614 -0.72 18.11 17.48
C PRO A 614 -1.25 19.51 17.15
N TYR A 615 -1.81 20.21 18.15
CA TYR A 615 -2.55 21.45 17.91
C TYR A 615 -1.70 22.55 17.25
N HIS A 616 -0.40 22.61 17.54
CA HIS A 616 0.51 23.60 16.96
C HIS A 616 0.70 23.47 15.44
N MET A 617 0.29 22.34 14.85
CA MET A 617 0.31 22.12 13.41
C MET A 617 -0.99 22.48 12.71
N LEU A 618 -2.07 22.72 13.47
CA LEU A 618 -3.36 23.02 12.87
C LEU A 618 -3.35 24.43 12.28
N PRO A 619 -3.89 24.60 11.07
CA PRO A 619 -4.02 25.92 10.48
C PRO A 619 -4.97 26.77 11.35
N GLY A 620 -4.60 28.02 11.57
CA GLY A 620 -5.40 28.97 12.36
C GLY A 620 -5.30 28.75 13.87
N TYR A 621 -4.49 27.80 14.33
CA TYR A 621 -4.25 27.58 15.75
C TYR A 621 -3.53 28.77 16.40
N ASP A 622 -3.97 29.12 17.60
CA ASP A 622 -3.34 30.12 18.45
C ASP A 622 -3.27 29.57 19.90
N PRO A 623 -2.12 29.63 20.60
CA PRO A 623 -1.99 29.21 21.98
C PRO A 623 -2.99 29.86 22.96
N VAL A 624 -3.56 31.03 22.62
CA VAL A 624 -4.61 31.67 23.43
C VAL A 624 -5.84 30.77 23.60
N LEU A 625 -6.10 29.87 22.64
CA LEU A 625 -7.22 28.92 22.65
C LEU A 625 -7.09 27.85 23.75
N GLU A 626 -5.89 27.67 24.31
CA GLU A 626 -5.66 26.81 25.47
C GLU A 626 -5.60 27.59 26.79
N SER A 627 -5.48 28.92 26.74
CA SER A 627 -5.37 29.78 27.93
C SER A 627 -6.72 30.02 28.63
N ASP A 628 -6.71 30.36 29.93
CA ASP A 628 -7.93 30.61 30.73
C ASP A 628 -8.52 32.02 30.55
N GLY A 629 -7.93 32.85 29.69
CA GLY A 629 -8.38 34.20 29.40
C GLY A 629 -9.68 34.21 28.59
N LYS A 630 -10.63 35.07 28.96
CA LYS A 630 -11.82 35.37 28.15
C LYS A 630 -11.73 36.82 27.67
N GLY A 631 -11.53 37.02 26.38
CA GLY A 631 -11.44 38.34 25.74
C GLY A 631 -11.83 38.29 24.26
N ASP A 632 -11.85 39.46 23.62
CA ASP A 632 -12.19 39.63 22.19
C ASP A 632 -11.20 38.85 21.30
N ASP A 633 -9.91 38.87 21.66
CA ASP A 633 -8.83 38.13 20.98
C ASP A 633 -9.07 36.61 20.93
N THR A 634 -9.68 36.03 21.96
CA THR A 634 -10.02 34.59 21.97
C THR A 634 -11.12 34.28 20.96
N SER A 635 -12.11 35.16 20.81
CA SER A 635 -13.22 34.96 19.86
C SER A 635 -12.75 35.07 18.40
N GLU A 636 -11.80 35.96 18.12
CA GLU A 636 -11.21 36.10 16.79
C GLU A 636 -10.36 34.87 16.43
N ALA A 637 -9.50 34.42 17.35
CA ALA A 637 -8.70 33.21 17.17
C ALA A 637 -9.58 31.97 16.94
N GLU A 638 -10.68 31.83 17.68
CA GLU A 638 -11.60 30.70 17.54
C GLU A 638 -12.29 30.71 16.17
N SER A 639 -12.76 31.89 15.73
CA SER A 639 -13.37 32.08 14.41
C SER A 639 -12.39 31.73 13.27
N LYS A 640 -11.13 32.16 13.40
CA LYS A 640 -10.06 31.85 12.44
C LYS A 640 -9.78 30.35 12.39
N LEU A 641 -9.61 29.70 13.54
CA LEU A 641 -9.41 28.26 13.64
C LEU A 641 -10.55 27.50 12.94
N TRP A 642 -11.81 27.80 13.25
CA TRP A 642 -12.95 27.08 12.67
C TRP A 642 -13.06 27.24 11.16
N LYS A 643 -12.74 28.42 10.64
CA LYS A 643 -12.69 28.66 9.19
C LYS A 643 -11.64 27.77 8.53
N GLU A 644 -10.40 27.80 9.03
CA GLU A 644 -9.30 27.04 8.45
C GLU A 644 -9.48 25.52 8.61
N LEU A 645 -10.01 25.06 9.75
CA LEU A 645 -10.35 23.64 9.96
C LEU A 645 -11.44 23.15 9.00
N LYS A 646 -12.40 23.99 8.63
CA LYS A 646 -13.44 23.64 7.65
C LYS A 646 -12.84 23.44 6.25
N ASP A 647 -11.86 24.27 5.88
CA ASP A 647 -11.22 24.20 4.56
C ASP A 647 -10.38 22.91 4.39
N ILE A 648 -9.76 22.43 5.49
CA ILE A 648 -8.98 21.18 5.48
C ILE A 648 -9.80 19.91 5.81
N THR A 649 -11.13 19.99 6.00
CA THR A 649 -11.98 18.82 6.30
C THR A 649 -13.08 18.59 5.26
N PRO A 650 -12.74 18.39 3.97
CA PRO A 650 -13.70 18.26 2.88
C PRO A 650 -14.53 16.97 2.95
N PHE A 651 -13.97 15.90 3.55
CA PHE A 651 -14.60 14.57 3.65
C PHE A 651 -14.62 14.08 5.10
N PRO A 652 -15.40 14.73 5.99
CA PRO A 652 -15.35 14.41 7.40
C PRO A 652 -16.06 13.08 7.69
N LEU A 653 -15.31 12.12 8.22
CA LEU A 653 -15.77 10.81 8.64
C LEU A 653 -15.71 10.68 10.17
N LYS A 654 -16.60 9.84 10.70
CA LYS A 654 -16.62 9.52 12.13
C LYS A 654 -15.48 8.56 12.53
N ASP A 655 -15.19 7.62 11.65
CA ASP A 655 -14.18 6.58 11.74
C ASP A 655 -13.90 6.04 10.32
N LEU A 656 -12.90 5.17 10.16
CA LEU A 656 -12.56 4.53 8.88
C LEU A 656 -13.09 3.09 8.79
N THR A 657 -14.26 2.82 9.38
CA THR A 657 -14.92 1.52 9.18
C THR A 657 -15.43 1.36 7.75
N ILE A 658 -15.58 0.13 7.28
CA ILE A 658 -16.07 -0.21 5.93
C ILE A 658 -17.37 0.56 5.60
N LYS A 659 -18.30 0.66 6.55
CA LYS A 659 -19.55 1.41 6.38
C LYS A 659 -19.32 2.89 6.07
N ARG A 660 -18.32 3.54 6.69
CA ARG A 660 -18.02 4.96 6.48
C ARG A 660 -17.34 5.19 5.15
N TRP A 661 -16.41 4.33 4.77
CA TRP A 661 -15.82 4.35 3.43
C TRP A 661 -16.87 4.20 2.34
N ILE A 662 -17.79 3.25 2.47
CA ILE A 662 -18.89 3.06 1.50
C ILE A 662 -19.82 4.28 1.47
N SER A 663 -20.06 4.92 2.60
CA SER A 663 -20.82 6.17 2.64
C SER A 663 -20.13 7.28 1.85
N LEU A 664 -18.80 7.43 2.01
CA LEU A 664 -18.00 8.39 1.24
C LEU A 664 -18.02 8.04 -0.25
N GLY A 665 -17.76 6.79 -0.61
CA GLY A 665 -17.82 6.32 -2.00
C GLY A 665 -19.17 6.66 -2.65
N ARG A 666 -20.29 6.41 -1.97
CA ARG A 666 -21.62 6.77 -2.49
C ARG A 666 -21.83 8.27 -2.65
N GLU A 667 -21.31 9.08 -1.72
CA GLU A 667 -21.33 10.54 -1.86
C GLU A 667 -20.54 10.98 -3.08
N LEU A 668 -19.31 10.47 -3.25
CA LEU A 668 -18.46 10.74 -4.40
C LEU A 668 -19.10 10.30 -5.73
N GLY A 669 -19.77 9.14 -5.76
CA GLY A 669 -20.44 8.63 -6.95
C GLY A 669 -21.75 9.34 -7.33
N SER A 670 -22.33 10.14 -6.42
CA SER A 670 -23.63 10.82 -6.63
C SER A 670 -23.56 12.34 -6.61
N ASN A 671 -22.50 12.92 -6.04
CA ASN A 671 -22.31 14.36 -5.93
C ASN A 671 -21.10 14.81 -6.77
N LYS A 672 -21.39 15.54 -7.85
CA LYS A 672 -20.38 16.02 -8.79
C LYS A 672 -19.36 16.97 -8.15
N ASP A 673 -19.77 17.82 -7.20
CA ASP A 673 -18.87 18.77 -6.56
C ASP A 673 -17.91 18.05 -5.61
N ALA A 674 -18.43 17.07 -4.85
CA ALA A 674 -17.62 16.20 -4.00
C ALA A 674 -16.64 15.37 -4.83
N TRP A 675 -17.10 14.83 -5.97
CA TRP A 675 -16.24 14.12 -6.92
C TRP A 675 -15.11 15.00 -7.46
N ASN A 676 -15.41 16.20 -7.96
CA ASN A 676 -14.39 17.11 -8.48
C ASN A 676 -13.34 17.42 -7.40
N LYS A 677 -13.80 17.74 -6.18
CA LYS A 677 -12.89 18.01 -5.05
C LYS A 677 -12.04 16.80 -4.69
N PHE A 678 -12.61 15.59 -4.73
CA PHE A 678 -11.87 14.35 -4.49
C PHE A 678 -10.82 14.13 -5.57
N THR A 679 -11.18 14.31 -6.86
CA THR A 679 -10.22 14.16 -7.95
C THR A 679 -9.10 15.20 -7.90
N ASP A 680 -9.37 16.42 -7.43
CA ASP A 680 -8.34 17.45 -7.29
C ASP A 680 -7.33 17.08 -6.19
N LEU A 681 -7.81 16.52 -5.06
CA LEU A 681 -6.97 16.03 -3.96
C LEU A 681 -6.25 14.72 -4.32
N MET A 682 -6.86 13.90 -5.17
CA MET A 682 -6.29 12.62 -5.60
C MET A 682 -4.93 12.80 -6.29
N PHE A 683 -4.80 13.81 -7.15
CA PHE A 683 -3.52 14.15 -7.78
C PHE A 683 -2.66 15.09 -6.92
N VAL A 684 -2.95 15.18 -5.62
CA VAL A 684 -2.26 16.00 -4.60
C VAL A 684 -2.01 17.41 -5.10
N SER A 685 -3.03 18.27 -4.94
CA SER A 685 -3.15 19.63 -5.47
C SER A 685 -2.03 20.00 -6.45
N SER A 686 -2.24 19.76 -7.75
CA SER A 686 -1.27 20.08 -8.81
C SER A 686 -1.07 21.61 -9.02
N GLY A 687 -1.15 22.41 -7.96
CA GLY A 687 -1.00 23.86 -7.96
C GLY A 687 -2.26 24.64 -8.33
N GLY A 688 -3.47 24.06 -8.25
CA GLY A 688 -4.70 24.75 -8.63
C GLY A 688 -5.41 25.45 -7.46
N ALA A 689 -5.04 26.70 -7.17
CA ALA A 689 -5.92 27.66 -6.50
C ALA A 689 -6.37 28.73 -7.50
#